data_AF-A0A3L7UK33-F1
#
_entry.id   AF-A0A3L7UK33-F1
#
_cell.length_a   1.000
_cell.length_b   1.000
_cell.length_c   1.000
_cell.angle_alpha   90.00
_cell.angle_beta   90.00
_cell.angle_gamma   90.00
#
_symmetry.space_group_name_H-M   'P 1'
#
loop_
_entity.id
_entity.type
_entity.pdbx_description
1 polymer ?
#
loop_
_entity_poly.entity_id
_entity_poly.type
_entity_poly.pdbx_seq_one_letter_code
_entity_poly.pdbx_strand_id
1 'polypeptide(L)'
;MLGCAGWVAMLIAGIARPGRADERAMPIAAIRTMPEESAARHTDVVLRGIVTQTDRAGRIMTVQDDSAGIWVSITLSIAANLWRGDDSLLASIQPGCVVEIDGVTEQGGFAPLILPRTIRMVGRKPLPAAAQMHPDRFFSGCDDCLRVEATAVVQGFRDDGAHWLLVLERDSRRFDARVPKAACADPAATFVDARLTIVGVAVAEMNARGEILYPRILVSEPSDVRIESPVRRSPFDAPLVSLRAIAHFQPEPLGGHRLRTQGIVTHSVPGQFFNVQDGSIGVRVETRSTDPLEPGDLVEIAGFLDRRRNTAGIIEAIYRVVGHDRPPQPFSISPPQIVWAMRKASQGGLMAKPGDYDGCLVSFPARLLDVDRGEAGGVFLVSVDGLDASVTVTLAGNTFDALCGIRPGSDLVISGILQVESVSKPASWAAVGVQRLVLGVRSAADVTVLRSPSWWTVPRLATVLLGLATVLVGSLTWIGMLRRQVVAQSVRLAGEMRSRRDSAVEFHVTLRERSRLAANLHDTILQTLAGIVLQIDVSRRSLLGGRSDDASSQLDVAKRMARHASEDLRSSVWSLRIRPMVGRSFGDSMVALVEHLGTHHTASITLRSEGTPFVLPQFVSGNLMLIAQEAIRNALNHADPHAVNVVLAYDATAREISVTVQDDGVGFSLDTAASVEQGHFGIQGMRERADGMGSRFSIESRIGQGTVVSAIAIIGKHDAELEDSELSSIGGEG
;
A
#
# COMPACT_ATOMS: atom_id res chain seq x y z
N MET A 1 -89.20 -75.70 27.90
CA MET A 1 -89.71 -74.98 26.71
C MET A 1 -90.33 -73.67 27.19
N LEU A 2 -90.05 -72.54 26.51
CA LEU A 2 -90.80 -71.26 26.46
C LEU A 2 -91.34 -70.65 27.78
N GLY A 3 -91.26 -69.34 28.04
CA GLY A 3 -90.77 -68.23 27.23
C GLY A 3 -91.66 -66.98 27.38
N CYS A 4 -91.06 -65.90 27.91
CA CYS A 4 -91.50 -64.48 27.83
C CYS A 4 -92.61 -63.94 28.76
N ALA A 5 -92.47 -62.63 29.03
CA ALA A 5 -93.32 -61.68 29.79
C ALA A 5 -93.53 -61.95 31.30
N GLY A 6 -93.38 -60.98 32.22
CA GLY A 6 -92.87 -59.61 32.11
C GLY A 6 -93.45 -58.65 33.17
N TRP A 7 -92.63 -57.70 33.64
CA TRP A 7 -92.96 -56.46 34.39
C TRP A 7 -92.99 -56.42 35.95
N VAL A 8 -92.62 -55.22 36.44
CA VAL A 8 -92.79 -54.57 37.78
C VAL A 8 -91.84 -54.91 38.95
N ALA A 9 -90.64 -54.31 38.87
CA ALA A 9 -89.96 -53.43 39.84
C ALA A 9 -90.34 -53.35 41.36
N MET A 10 -89.27 -53.21 42.19
CA MET A 10 -89.14 -52.37 43.41
C MET A 10 -89.96 -52.79 44.66
N LEU A 11 -89.48 -52.95 45.90
CA LEU A 11 -88.30 -52.49 46.70
C LEU A 11 -87.93 -53.63 47.72
N ILE A 12 -87.03 -53.58 48.73
CA ILE A 12 -86.10 -52.58 49.30
C ILE A 12 -84.88 -53.30 49.97
N ALA A 13 -83.92 -52.53 50.53
CA ALA A 13 -82.80 -52.93 51.40
C ALA A 13 -81.62 -53.73 50.78
N GLY A 14 -80.35 -53.38 51.01
CA GLY A 14 -79.83 -52.34 51.90
C GLY A 14 -78.60 -52.78 52.67
N ILE A 15 -77.54 -53.21 51.98
CA ILE A 15 -76.23 -53.51 52.59
C ILE A 15 -75.18 -52.62 51.94
N ALA A 16 -74.50 -51.82 52.76
CA ALA A 16 -73.40 -50.98 52.32
C ALA A 16 -72.24 -51.82 51.78
N ARG A 17 -71.73 -51.47 50.59
CA ARG A 17 -70.42 -51.93 50.11
C ARG A 17 -69.43 -50.77 50.21
N PRO A 18 -68.18 -51.01 50.67
CA PRO A 18 -67.14 -49.99 50.57
C PRO A 18 -66.89 -49.65 49.09
N GLY A 19 -66.78 -48.35 48.80
CA GLY A 19 -66.82 -47.87 47.41
C GLY A 19 -65.50 -47.95 46.68
N ARG A 20 -65.39 -48.89 45.73
CA ARG A 20 -65.02 -48.73 44.29
C ARG A 20 -63.89 -47.80 43.81
N ALA A 21 -63.17 -47.06 44.66
CA ALA A 21 -62.20 -46.04 44.24
C ALA A 21 -60.79 -46.61 43.98
N ASP A 22 -60.30 -47.51 44.83
CA ASP A 22 -58.92 -48.03 44.74
C ASP A 22 -58.65 -48.89 43.49
N GLU A 23 -59.68 -49.43 42.81
CA GLU A 23 -59.53 -50.19 41.55
C GLU A 23 -59.28 -49.32 40.31
N ARG A 24 -59.33 -47.98 40.41
CA ARG A 24 -59.15 -47.05 39.28
C ARG A 24 -57.87 -46.22 39.33
N ALA A 25 -57.14 -46.20 40.43
CA ALA A 25 -55.93 -45.41 40.56
C ALA A 25 -54.77 -46.08 39.78
N MET A 26 -54.20 -45.37 38.80
CA MET A 26 -53.02 -45.82 38.08
C MET A 26 -51.75 -45.54 38.90
N PRO A 27 -50.81 -46.50 39.05
CA PRO A 27 -49.53 -46.24 39.68
C PRO A 27 -48.74 -45.16 38.92
N ILE A 28 -48.14 -44.23 39.65
CA ILE A 28 -47.43 -43.09 39.06
C ILE A 28 -46.26 -43.55 38.18
N ALA A 29 -45.60 -44.65 38.53
CA ALA A 29 -44.54 -45.22 37.70
C ALA A 29 -45.02 -45.59 36.29
N ALA A 30 -46.25 -46.10 36.14
CA ALA A 30 -46.81 -46.47 34.84
C ALA A 30 -47.01 -45.23 33.94
N ILE A 31 -47.43 -44.10 34.55
CA ILE A 31 -47.59 -42.81 33.86
C ILE A 31 -46.22 -42.29 33.39
N ARG A 32 -45.20 -42.32 34.25
CA ARG A 32 -43.83 -41.88 33.89
C ARG A 32 -43.21 -42.70 32.76
N THR A 33 -43.58 -43.98 32.63
CA THR A 33 -43.09 -44.86 31.55
C THR A 33 -43.93 -44.81 30.28
N MET A 34 -44.96 -43.96 30.20
CA MET A 34 -45.73 -43.80 28.97
C MET A 34 -44.87 -43.24 27.83
N PRO A 35 -45.05 -43.71 26.58
CA PRO A 35 -44.46 -43.07 25.41
C PRO A 35 -44.85 -41.60 25.33
N GLU A 36 -43.92 -40.75 24.90
CA GLU A 36 -44.08 -39.29 24.83
C GLU A 36 -45.34 -38.86 24.08
N GLU A 37 -45.62 -39.47 22.92
CA GLU A 37 -46.85 -39.22 22.17
C GLU A 37 -48.14 -39.55 22.95
N SER A 38 -48.10 -40.55 23.84
CA SER A 38 -49.26 -40.93 24.65
C SER A 38 -49.47 -39.96 25.81
N ALA A 39 -48.39 -39.43 26.38
CA ALA A 39 -48.47 -38.36 27.37
C ALA A 39 -49.04 -37.06 26.76
N ALA A 40 -48.55 -36.69 25.56
CA ALA A 40 -48.99 -35.51 24.79
C ALA A 40 -50.44 -35.61 24.27
N ARG A 41 -51.03 -36.80 24.20
CA ARG A 41 -52.43 -37.03 23.80
C ARG A 41 -53.47 -36.72 24.90
N HIS A 42 -53.07 -36.16 26.03
CA HIS A 42 -53.93 -35.91 27.20
C HIS A 42 -54.70 -37.15 27.65
N THR A 43 -53.97 -38.25 27.88
CA THR A 43 -54.55 -39.52 28.33
C THR A 43 -55.22 -39.35 29.69
N ASP A 44 -56.48 -39.76 29.80
CA ASP A 44 -57.23 -39.76 31.06
C ASP A 44 -56.53 -40.61 32.12
N VAL A 45 -56.25 -40.01 33.29
CA VAL A 45 -55.64 -40.70 34.42
C VAL A 45 -56.31 -40.30 35.74
N VAL A 46 -56.57 -41.31 36.56
CA VAL A 46 -56.87 -41.13 37.99
C VAL A 46 -55.67 -41.65 38.76
N LEU A 47 -55.13 -40.85 39.68
CA LEU A 47 -54.04 -41.26 40.56
C LEU A 47 -54.32 -40.88 42.01
N ARG A 48 -53.63 -41.54 42.93
CA ARG A 48 -53.73 -41.29 44.37
C ARG A 48 -52.34 -41.33 44.98
N GLY A 49 -51.97 -40.29 45.72
CA GLY A 49 -50.63 -40.20 46.31
C GLY A 49 -50.55 -39.18 47.44
N ILE A 50 -49.37 -39.07 48.04
CA ILE A 50 -49.06 -38.11 49.08
C ILE A 50 -48.39 -36.90 48.42
N VAL A 51 -48.89 -35.70 48.70
CA VAL A 51 -48.21 -34.46 48.31
C VAL A 51 -46.88 -34.39 49.07
N THR A 52 -45.76 -34.37 48.35
CA THR A 52 -44.41 -34.27 48.93
C THR A 52 -43.91 -32.84 48.98
N GLN A 53 -44.34 -32.01 48.04
CA GLN A 53 -44.06 -30.58 48.02
C GLN A 53 -45.15 -29.82 47.28
N THR A 54 -45.34 -28.54 47.62
CA THR A 54 -46.20 -27.62 46.86
C THR A 54 -45.70 -26.18 46.98
N ASP A 55 -46.06 -25.33 46.01
CA ASP A 55 -45.84 -23.90 46.08
C ASP A 55 -46.83 -23.21 47.05
N ARG A 56 -46.61 -21.93 47.35
CA ARG A 56 -47.43 -21.19 48.33
C ARG A 56 -48.91 -21.06 47.91
N ALA A 57 -49.22 -21.14 46.62
CA ALA A 57 -50.60 -21.07 46.13
C ALA A 57 -51.29 -22.43 46.03
N GLY A 58 -50.58 -23.55 46.27
CA GLY A 58 -51.13 -24.90 46.09
C GLY A 58 -51.39 -25.26 44.62
N ARG A 59 -50.80 -24.54 43.66
CA ARG A 59 -51.06 -24.63 42.22
C ARG A 59 -50.05 -25.48 41.45
N ILE A 60 -48.87 -25.68 42.03
CA ILE A 60 -47.83 -26.57 41.53
C ILE A 60 -47.42 -27.46 42.71
N MET A 61 -47.41 -28.77 42.50
CA MET A 61 -47.08 -29.75 43.55
C MET A 61 -46.43 -31.01 42.99
N THR A 62 -45.62 -31.66 43.81
CA THR A 62 -45.16 -33.04 43.57
C THR A 62 -46.01 -34.00 44.39
N VAL A 63 -46.47 -35.07 43.74
CA VAL A 63 -47.26 -36.14 44.38
C VAL A 63 -46.49 -37.44 44.22
N GLN A 64 -46.35 -38.20 45.30
CA GLN A 64 -45.62 -39.47 45.33
C GLN A 64 -46.51 -40.60 45.86
N ASP A 65 -46.47 -41.74 45.20
CA ASP A 65 -47.01 -43.01 45.67
C ASP A 65 -45.87 -44.00 46.00
N ASP A 66 -46.19 -45.26 46.29
CA ASP A 66 -45.19 -46.28 46.62
C ASP A 66 -44.34 -46.71 45.40
N SER A 67 -44.64 -46.21 44.19
CA SER A 67 -43.98 -46.56 42.92
C SER A 67 -43.11 -45.43 42.34
N ALA A 68 -43.60 -44.18 42.34
CA ALA A 68 -42.88 -43.02 41.81
C ALA A 68 -43.47 -41.68 42.29
N GLY A 69 -42.77 -40.58 41.99
CA GLY A 69 -43.27 -39.20 42.12
C GLY A 69 -43.65 -38.58 40.78
N ILE A 70 -44.53 -37.58 40.75
CA ILE A 70 -44.90 -36.83 39.54
C ILE A 70 -45.26 -35.38 39.83
N TRP A 71 -44.99 -34.50 38.87
CA TRP A 71 -45.47 -33.12 38.89
C TRP A 71 -46.96 -33.03 38.59
N VAL A 72 -47.66 -32.17 39.32
CA VAL A 72 -49.05 -31.81 39.10
C VAL A 72 -49.12 -30.29 38.94
N SER A 73 -49.66 -29.82 37.82
CA SER A 73 -49.72 -28.39 37.48
C SER A 73 -51.15 -27.93 37.26
N ILE A 74 -51.74 -27.34 38.30
CA ILE A 74 -53.06 -26.70 38.23
C ILE A 74 -52.95 -25.39 37.42
N THR A 75 -51.81 -24.69 37.48
CA THR A 75 -51.54 -23.52 36.64
C THR A 75 -51.69 -23.82 35.15
N LEU A 76 -51.11 -24.93 34.67
CA LEU A 76 -51.26 -25.35 33.28
C LEU A 76 -52.68 -25.88 33.00
N SER A 77 -53.31 -26.57 33.95
CA SER A 77 -54.70 -27.03 33.81
C SER A 77 -55.71 -25.86 33.67
N ILE A 78 -55.51 -24.77 34.41
CA ILE A 78 -56.29 -23.53 34.26
C ILE A 78 -56.04 -22.91 32.88
N ALA A 79 -54.78 -22.81 32.44
CA ALA A 79 -54.45 -22.28 31.11
C ALA A 79 -55.06 -23.11 29.96
N ALA A 80 -55.16 -24.43 30.15
CA ALA A 80 -55.81 -25.36 29.22
C ALA A 80 -57.36 -25.42 29.34
N ASN A 81 -57.97 -24.65 30.24
CA ASN A 81 -59.40 -24.69 30.58
C ASN A 81 -59.91 -26.10 31.04
N LEU A 82 -59.03 -26.89 31.65
CA LEU A 82 -59.33 -28.24 32.15
C LEU A 82 -59.74 -28.25 33.63
N TRP A 83 -59.30 -27.26 34.42
CA TRP A 83 -59.57 -27.17 35.85
C TRP A 83 -61.06 -26.96 36.17
N ARG A 84 -61.60 -27.81 37.04
CA ARG A 84 -62.98 -27.80 37.55
C ARG A 84 -63.04 -28.03 39.07
N GLY A 85 -61.89 -27.93 39.74
CA GLY A 85 -61.77 -28.10 41.19
C GLY A 85 -62.11 -26.82 41.96
N ASP A 86 -62.02 -26.91 43.28
CA ASP A 86 -62.25 -25.80 44.19
C ASP A 86 -60.93 -25.06 44.48
N ASP A 87 -60.80 -23.81 44.02
CA ASP A 87 -59.63 -22.96 44.28
C ASP A 87 -59.38 -22.72 45.78
N SER A 88 -60.42 -22.76 46.62
CA SER A 88 -60.27 -22.58 48.08
C SER A 88 -59.62 -23.79 48.76
N LEU A 89 -59.75 -24.98 48.16
CA LEU A 89 -59.06 -26.20 48.63
C LEU A 89 -57.54 -26.07 48.48
N LEU A 90 -57.05 -25.40 47.42
CA LEU A 90 -55.63 -25.38 47.07
C LEU A 90 -54.75 -24.83 48.20
N ALA A 91 -55.21 -23.77 48.88
CA ALA A 91 -54.51 -23.20 50.04
C ALA A 91 -54.42 -24.13 51.27
N SER A 92 -55.23 -25.20 51.31
CA SER A 92 -55.21 -26.23 52.37
C SER A 92 -54.35 -27.45 52.04
N ILE A 93 -53.93 -27.59 50.76
CA ILE A 93 -53.04 -28.67 50.33
C ILE A 93 -51.63 -28.36 50.84
N GLN A 94 -51.08 -29.30 51.60
CA GLN A 94 -49.77 -29.19 52.25
C GLN A 94 -49.02 -30.52 52.09
N PRO A 95 -47.68 -30.54 52.24
CA PRO A 95 -46.93 -31.78 52.31
C PRO A 95 -47.53 -32.75 53.35
N GLY A 96 -47.66 -34.02 53.00
CA GLY A 96 -48.34 -35.05 53.80
C GLY A 96 -49.86 -35.17 53.58
N CYS A 97 -50.50 -34.25 52.85
CA CYS A 97 -51.88 -34.45 52.39
C CYS A 97 -51.95 -35.60 51.37
N VAL A 98 -52.85 -36.55 51.59
CA VAL A 98 -53.19 -37.59 50.61
C VAL A 98 -54.22 -37.01 49.66
N VAL A 99 -53.88 -36.96 48.38
CA VAL A 99 -54.76 -36.45 47.31
C VAL A 99 -55.12 -37.56 46.35
N GLU A 100 -56.36 -37.51 45.88
CA GLU A 100 -56.87 -38.25 44.73
C GLU A 100 -57.11 -37.22 43.61
N ILE A 101 -56.59 -37.52 42.43
CA ILE A 101 -56.54 -36.60 41.30
C ILE A 101 -57.18 -37.29 40.10
N ASP A 102 -58.24 -36.69 39.57
CA ASP A 102 -58.75 -36.99 38.23
C ASP A 102 -58.22 -35.92 37.28
N GLY A 103 -57.55 -36.32 36.22
CA GLY A 103 -56.88 -35.41 35.29
C GLY A 103 -56.48 -36.08 34.00
N VAL A 104 -55.61 -35.39 33.27
CA VAL A 104 -54.99 -35.90 32.04
C VAL A 104 -53.47 -35.79 32.13
N THR A 105 -52.78 -36.63 31.38
CA THR A 105 -51.35 -36.50 31.17
C THR A 105 -51.01 -35.24 30.37
N GLU A 106 -49.78 -34.78 30.53
CA GLU A 106 -49.11 -33.81 29.70
C GLU A 106 -47.68 -34.30 29.48
N GLN A 107 -47.09 -34.01 28.32
CA GLN A 107 -45.72 -34.38 27.97
C GLN A 107 -44.71 -33.86 29.01
N GLY A 108 -45.00 -32.69 29.59
CA GLY A 108 -44.12 -32.00 30.51
C GLY A 108 -42.90 -31.41 29.79
N GLY A 109 -41.86 -31.08 30.56
CA GLY A 109 -40.59 -30.61 30.02
C GLY A 109 -39.53 -31.72 29.95
N PHE A 110 -39.40 -32.54 30.99
CA PHE A 110 -38.42 -33.65 31.06
C PHE A 110 -39.09 -35.01 31.26
N ALA A 111 -40.07 -35.08 32.16
CA ALA A 111 -40.90 -36.25 32.40
C ALA A 111 -42.38 -35.84 32.33
N PRO A 112 -43.31 -36.78 32.04
CA PRO A 112 -44.73 -36.51 32.02
C PRO A 112 -45.22 -35.88 33.33
N LEU A 113 -46.13 -34.91 33.21
CA LEU A 113 -46.80 -34.27 34.35
C LEU A 113 -48.31 -34.40 34.22
N ILE A 114 -49.03 -34.04 35.29
CA ILE A 114 -50.49 -34.15 35.35
C ILE A 114 -51.15 -32.77 35.31
N LEU A 115 -52.15 -32.64 34.44
CA LEU A 115 -53.10 -31.54 34.43
C LEU A 115 -54.38 -32.02 35.13
N PRO A 116 -54.58 -31.66 36.42
CA PRO A 116 -55.75 -32.13 37.17
C PRO A 116 -57.01 -31.44 36.66
N ARG A 117 -58.09 -32.19 36.43
CA ARG A 117 -59.44 -31.63 36.30
C ARG A 117 -60.03 -31.34 37.66
N THR A 118 -59.88 -32.28 38.59
CA THR A 118 -60.29 -32.14 40.00
C THR A 118 -59.25 -32.75 40.93
N ILE A 119 -59.15 -32.19 42.13
CA ILE A 119 -58.33 -32.74 43.22
C ILE A 119 -59.24 -32.89 44.43
N ARG A 120 -59.15 -34.04 45.10
CA ARG A 120 -59.87 -34.34 46.34
C ARG A 120 -58.87 -34.71 47.42
N MET A 121 -58.90 -34.01 48.55
CA MET A 121 -58.13 -34.42 49.74
C MET A 121 -58.83 -35.62 50.38
N VAL A 122 -58.10 -36.74 50.52
CA VAL A 122 -58.63 -38.01 51.06
C VAL A 122 -58.17 -38.25 52.50
N GLY A 123 -57.15 -37.53 52.96
CA GLY A 123 -56.67 -37.57 54.34
C GLY A 123 -55.27 -36.97 54.48
N ARG A 124 -54.57 -37.33 55.56
CA ARG A 124 -53.14 -37.04 55.76
C ARG A 124 -52.38 -38.32 56.14
N LYS A 125 -51.14 -38.41 55.70
CA LYS A 125 -50.16 -39.45 56.07
C LYS A 125 -48.81 -38.77 56.39
N PRO A 126 -47.90 -39.43 57.12
CA PRO A 126 -46.50 -39.03 57.13
C PRO A 126 -45.95 -38.95 55.69
N LEU A 127 -44.95 -38.10 55.47
CA LEU A 127 -44.24 -38.07 54.19
C LEU A 127 -43.62 -39.44 53.88
N PRO A 128 -43.48 -39.82 52.59
CA PRO A 128 -42.77 -41.02 52.21
C PRO A 128 -41.36 -41.08 52.83
N ALA A 129 -40.92 -42.31 53.15
CA ALA A 129 -39.54 -42.55 53.53
C ALA A 129 -38.62 -42.08 52.41
N ALA A 130 -37.56 -41.36 52.78
CA ALA A 130 -36.63 -40.82 51.80
C ALA A 130 -35.77 -41.95 51.22
N ALA A 131 -35.70 -42.05 49.89
CA ALA A 131 -34.79 -42.97 49.24
C ALA A 131 -33.34 -42.47 49.39
N GLN A 132 -32.40 -43.35 49.72
CA GLN A 132 -30.99 -42.99 49.71
C GLN A 132 -30.55 -42.61 48.30
N MET A 133 -30.04 -41.39 48.13
CA MET A 133 -29.65 -40.82 46.84
C MET A 133 -28.53 -41.67 46.21
N HIS A 134 -28.84 -42.22 45.02
CA HIS A 134 -27.89 -42.95 44.18
C HIS A 134 -27.42 -42.03 43.04
N PRO A 135 -26.11 -41.70 42.93
CA PRO A 135 -25.62 -40.69 42.00
C PRO A 135 -26.11 -40.86 40.56
N ASP A 136 -26.05 -42.07 39.98
CA ASP A 136 -26.40 -42.26 38.56
C ASP A 136 -27.90 -42.17 38.27
N ARG A 137 -28.77 -42.28 39.27
CA ARG A 137 -30.22 -42.07 39.13
C ARG A 137 -30.62 -40.62 39.37
N PHE A 138 -30.01 -39.98 40.36
CA PHE A 138 -30.26 -38.58 40.69
C PHE A 138 -29.75 -37.65 39.59
N PHE A 139 -28.51 -37.85 39.11
CA PHE A 139 -27.92 -37.01 38.06
C PHE A 139 -28.48 -37.26 36.64
N SER A 140 -29.21 -38.35 36.42
CA SER A 140 -29.97 -38.62 35.19
C SER A 140 -31.44 -38.19 35.27
N GLY A 141 -31.88 -37.62 36.41
CA GLY A 141 -33.28 -37.26 36.64
C GLY A 141 -34.24 -38.44 36.83
N CYS A 142 -33.75 -39.69 36.89
CA CYS A 142 -34.59 -40.86 37.17
C CYS A 142 -35.29 -40.78 38.55
N ASP A 143 -34.75 -40.00 39.48
CA ASP A 143 -35.32 -39.75 40.80
C ASP A 143 -36.17 -38.47 40.90
N ASP A 144 -36.43 -37.76 39.79
CA ASP A 144 -37.28 -36.55 39.78
C ASP A 144 -38.64 -36.79 40.44
N CYS A 145 -39.12 -35.83 41.24
CA CYS A 145 -40.28 -35.89 42.12
C CYS A 145 -40.24 -36.90 43.28
N LEU A 146 -39.16 -37.68 43.47
CA LEU A 146 -39.01 -38.55 44.64
C LEU A 146 -38.45 -37.80 45.85
N ARG A 147 -38.93 -38.12 47.05
CA ARG A 147 -38.26 -37.74 48.29
C ARG A 147 -36.97 -38.55 48.47
N VAL A 148 -35.83 -37.87 48.49
CA VAL A 148 -34.49 -38.46 48.60
C VAL A 148 -33.75 -37.93 49.83
N GLU A 149 -32.81 -38.73 50.33
CA GLU A 149 -31.83 -38.36 51.36
C GLU A 149 -30.42 -38.35 50.73
N ALA A 150 -29.69 -37.26 50.89
CA ALA A 150 -28.32 -37.12 50.39
C ALA A 150 -27.39 -36.54 51.46
N THR A 151 -26.26 -37.20 51.69
CA THR A 151 -25.14 -36.69 52.49
C THR A 151 -24.11 -36.03 51.57
N ALA A 152 -23.83 -34.75 51.77
CA ALA A 152 -22.94 -33.97 50.91
C ALA A 152 -22.22 -32.85 51.67
N VAL A 153 -21.13 -32.32 51.09
CA VAL A 153 -20.39 -31.18 51.65
C VAL A 153 -20.87 -29.89 51.00
N VAL A 154 -21.15 -28.85 51.78
CA VAL A 154 -21.54 -27.53 51.25
C VAL A 154 -20.29 -26.76 50.82
N GLN A 155 -20.19 -26.44 49.55
CA GLN A 155 -19.07 -25.67 48.98
C GLN A 155 -19.39 -24.18 48.85
N GLY A 156 -20.66 -23.81 48.83
CA GLY A 156 -21.08 -22.41 48.77
C GLY A 156 -22.58 -22.25 48.89
N PHE A 157 -23.05 -21.00 48.85
CA PHE A 157 -24.48 -20.69 48.87
C PHE A 157 -24.79 -19.40 48.09
N ARG A 158 -26.08 -19.20 47.80
CA ARG A 158 -26.68 -17.98 47.25
C ARG A 158 -28.00 -17.68 47.96
N ASP A 159 -28.35 -16.41 48.04
CA ASP A 159 -29.67 -15.99 48.50
C ASP A 159 -30.72 -16.23 47.40
N ASP A 160 -31.82 -16.89 47.75
CA ASP A 160 -32.98 -17.14 46.89
C ASP A 160 -34.28 -16.70 47.61
N GLY A 161 -34.24 -15.48 48.15
CA GLY A 161 -35.38 -14.77 48.73
C GLY A 161 -35.80 -15.35 50.08
N ALA A 162 -36.76 -16.28 50.06
CA ALA A 162 -37.23 -17.00 51.25
C ALA A 162 -36.35 -18.24 51.58
N HIS A 163 -35.47 -18.62 50.67
CA HIS A 163 -34.63 -19.81 50.75
C HIS A 163 -33.14 -19.45 50.60
N TRP A 164 -32.28 -20.38 50.99
CA TRP A 164 -30.90 -20.47 50.56
C TRP A 164 -30.80 -21.49 49.44
N LEU A 165 -30.03 -21.17 48.40
CA LEU A 165 -29.58 -22.15 47.42
C LEU A 165 -28.17 -22.60 47.84
N LEU A 166 -28.05 -23.80 48.41
CA LEU A 166 -26.78 -24.41 48.81
C LEU A 166 -26.17 -25.15 47.62
N VAL A 167 -24.89 -24.92 47.35
CA VAL A 167 -24.10 -25.67 46.37
C VAL A 167 -23.39 -26.79 47.11
N LEU A 168 -23.72 -28.04 46.75
CA LEU A 168 -23.29 -29.25 47.42
C LEU A 168 -22.37 -30.08 46.53
N GLU A 169 -21.47 -30.83 47.14
CA GLU A 169 -20.58 -31.79 46.48
C GLU A 169 -20.71 -33.17 47.12
N ARG A 170 -20.85 -34.19 46.27
CA ARG A 170 -20.78 -35.60 46.63
C ARG A 170 -20.17 -36.39 45.47
N ASP A 171 -19.22 -37.27 45.75
CA ASP A 171 -18.64 -38.23 44.79
C ASP A 171 -18.09 -37.57 43.50
N SER A 172 -17.44 -36.41 43.65
CA SER A 172 -16.96 -35.50 42.59
C SER A 172 -18.04 -34.88 41.69
N ARG A 173 -19.32 -34.95 42.08
CA ARG A 173 -20.45 -34.34 41.36
C ARG A 173 -21.09 -33.24 42.22
N ARG A 174 -21.37 -32.08 41.61
CA ARG A 174 -22.04 -30.96 42.27
C ARG A 174 -23.53 -30.92 41.94
N PHE A 175 -24.34 -30.57 42.92
CA PHE A 175 -25.78 -30.38 42.80
C PHE A 175 -26.24 -29.28 43.78
N ASP A 176 -27.46 -28.80 43.60
CA ASP A 176 -28.04 -27.78 44.48
C ASP A 176 -28.98 -28.37 45.52
N ALA A 177 -29.12 -27.71 46.67
CA ALA A 177 -30.30 -27.84 47.52
C ALA A 177 -30.93 -26.47 47.82
N ARG A 178 -32.25 -26.35 47.63
CA ARG A 178 -33.04 -25.20 48.05
C ARG A 178 -33.55 -25.44 49.47
N VAL A 179 -33.06 -24.67 50.42
CA VAL A 179 -33.27 -24.87 51.87
C VAL A 179 -33.99 -23.65 52.47
N PRO A 180 -35.02 -23.81 53.33
CA PRO A 180 -35.67 -22.67 53.98
C PRO A 180 -34.69 -21.86 54.83
N LYS A 181 -34.77 -20.51 54.81
CA LYS A 181 -33.91 -19.68 55.67
C LYS A 181 -34.06 -19.95 57.17
N ALA A 182 -35.19 -20.54 57.59
CA ALA A 182 -35.40 -21.00 58.96
C ALA A 182 -34.50 -22.18 59.38
N ALA A 183 -33.87 -22.91 58.44
CA ALA A 183 -32.89 -23.96 58.76
C ALA A 183 -31.54 -23.37 59.22
N CYS A 184 -31.20 -22.16 58.77
CA CYS A 184 -29.95 -21.50 59.12
C CYS A 184 -29.99 -20.00 58.80
N ALA A 185 -29.75 -19.14 59.79
CA ALA A 185 -29.68 -17.70 59.60
C ALA A 185 -28.43 -17.24 58.83
N ASP A 186 -27.26 -17.87 59.09
CA ASP A 186 -25.98 -17.56 58.43
C ASP A 186 -25.32 -18.85 57.89
N PRO A 187 -25.53 -19.18 56.61
CA PRO A 187 -24.89 -20.34 55.98
C PRO A 187 -23.37 -20.24 55.88
N ALA A 188 -22.79 -19.03 55.87
CA ALA A 188 -21.34 -18.85 55.76
C ALA A 188 -20.61 -19.39 56.99
N ALA A 189 -21.14 -19.09 58.19
CA ALA A 189 -20.61 -19.59 59.45
C ALA A 189 -21.06 -21.03 59.80
N THR A 190 -22.24 -21.45 59.35
CA THR A 190 -22.91 -22.68 59.85
C THR A 190 -22.83 -23.86 58.89
N PHE A 191 -22.81 -23.62 57.58
CA PHE A 191 -22.96 -24.66 56.57
C PHE A 191 -21.74 -24.81 55.65
N VAL A 192 -21.07 -23.75 55.22
CA VAL A 192 -19.94 -23.87 54.27
C VAL A 192 -18.78 -24.68 54.89
N ASP A 193 -18.31 -25.71 54.17
CA ASP A 193 -17.37 -26.77 54.62
C ASP A 193 -17.98 -27.84 55.57
N ALA A 194 -19.22 -27.67 56.05
CA ALA A 194 -19.91 -28.71 56.80
C ALA A 194 -20.37 -29.86 55.89
N ARG A 195 -20.43 -31.07 56.47
CA ARG A 195 -21.14 -32.21 55.88
C ARG A 195 -22.57 -32.21 56.39
N LEU A 196 -23.53 -32.14 55.48
CA LEU A 196 -24.96 -32.14 55.79
C LEU A 196 -25.61 -33.43 55.28
N THR A 197 -26.49 -34.04 56.08
CA THR A 197 -27.57 -34.86 55.53
C THR A 197 -28.72 -33.94 55.16
N ILE A 198 -29.20 -34.03 53.93
CA ILE A 198 -30.33 -33.24 53.42
C ILE A 198 -31.39 -34.18 52.91
N VAL A 199 -32.62 -33.99 53.38
CA VAL A 199 -33.81 -34.72 52.93
C VAL A 199 -34.73 -33.75 52.18
N GLY A 200 -35.28 -34.17 51.04
CA GLY A 200 -36.14 -33.30 50.25
C GLY A 200 -36.58 -33.96 48.96
N VAL A 201 -37.33 -33.25 48.13
CA VAL A 201 -37.78 -33.76 46.82
C VAL A 201 -36.71 -33.48 45.77
N ALA A 202 -36.26 -34.52 45.08
CA ALA A 202 -35.38 -34.37 43.92
C ALA A 202 -36.16 -33.77 42.75
N VAL A 203 -35.56 -32.81 42.05
CA VAL A 203 -36.14 -32.11 40.90
C VAL A 203 -35.10 -31.95 39.80
N ALA A 204 -35.46 -32.24 38.57
CA ALA A 204 -34.62 -31.99 37.40
C ALA A 204 -34.80 -30.55 36.88
N GLU A 205 -33.73 -29.75 36.87
CA GLU A 205 -33.68 -28.49 36.13
C GLU A 205 -33.36 -28.79 34.66
N MET A 206 -34.08 -28.15 33.73
CA MET A 206 -34.08 -28.48 32.31
C MET A 206 -34.06 -27.22 31.44
N ASN A 207 -33.60 -27.36 30.19
CA ASN A 207 -33.72 -26.29 29.20
C ASN A 207 -35.04 -26.40 28.40
N ALA A 208 -35.28 -25.42 27.51
CA ALA A 208 -36.48 -25.37 26.69
C ALA A 208 -36.63 -26.50 25.65
N ARG A 209 -35.65 -27.42 25.52
CA ARG A 209 -35.74 -28.65 24.72
C ARG A 209 -36.03 -29.90 25.57
N GLY A 210 -36.18 -29.76 26.88
CA GLY A 210 -36.34 -30.89 27.80
C GLY A 210 -35.05 -31.60 28.21
N GLU A 211 -33.89 -31.09 27.78
CA GLU A 211 -32.59 -31.63 28.18
C GLU A 211 -32.31 -31.24 29.64
N ILE A 212 -31.98 -32.22 30.51
CA ILE A 212 -31.55 -31.95 31.88
C ILE A 212 -30.27 -31.10 31.85
N LEU A 213 -30.27 -30.02 32.63
CA LEU A 213 -29.10 -29.22 32.94
C LEU A 213 -28.41 -29.73 34.21
N TYR A 214 -29.17 -29.92 35.30
CA TYR A 214 -28.67 -30.44 36.58
C TYR A 214 -29.83 -30.83 37.53
N PRO A 215 -29.62 -31.72 38.51
CA PRO A 215 -30.61 -31.99 39.54
C PRO A 215 -30.48 -31.04 40.75
N ARG A 216 -31.58 -30.88 41.47
CA ARG A 216 -31.69 -30.11 42.72
C ARG A 216 -32.50 -30.87 43.76
N ILE A 217 -32.18 -30.72 45.05
CA ILE A 217 -33.06 -31.15 46.15
C ILE A 217 -33.84 -29.94 46.66
N LEU A 218 -35.15 -30.05 46.75
CA LEU A 218 -36.01 -29.03 47.35
C LEU A 218 -36.41 -29.48 48.76
N VAL A 219 -36.00 -28.71 49.77
CA VAL A 219 -36.27 -29.00 51.18
C VAL A 219 -37.45 -28.17 51.66
N SER A 220 -38.44 -28.83 52.26
CA SER A 220 -39.64 -28.16 52.79
C SER A 220 -39.48 -27.76 54.25
N GLU A 221 -38.90 -28.63 55.09
CA GLU A 221 -38.84 -28.44 56.54
C GLU A 221 -37.41 -28.14 57.02
N PRO A 222 -37.20 -27.19 57.94
CA PRO A 222 -35.88 -26.91 58.53
C PRO A 222 -35.20 -28.12 59.16
N SER A 223 -35.98 -29.05 59.74
CA SER A 223 -35.48 -30.28 60.37
C SER A 223 -34.95 -31.34 59.40
N ASP A 224 -35.29 -31.24 58.11
CA ASP A 224 -34.79 -32.13 57.06
C ASP A 224 -33.34 -31.78 56.64
N VAL A 225 -32.74 -30.73 57.22
CA VAL A 225 -31.30 -30.44 57.13
C VAL A 225 -30.62 -30.75 58.45
N ARG A 226 -29.65 -31.68 58.44
CA ARG A 226 -28.90 -32.12 59.62
C ARG A 226 -27.40 -31.98 59.38
N ILE A 227 -26.69 -31.42 60.35
CA ILE A 227 -25.22 -31.32 60.31
C ILE A 227 -24.62 -32.63 60.82
N GLU A 228 -23.93 -33.38 59.96
CA GLU A 228 -23.18 -34.60 60.34
C GLU A 228 -21.77 -34.27 60.83
N SER A 229 -21.13 -33.27 60.22
CA SER A 229 -19.80 -32.81 60.61
C SER A 229 -19.77 -31.28 60.52
N PRO A 230 -19.47 -30.58 61.64
CA PRO A 230 -19.57 -29.13 61.71
C PRO A 230 -18.47 -28.42 60.92
N VAL A 231 -18.69 -27.13 60.65
CA VAL A 231 -17.70 -26.22 60.07
C VAL A 231 -16.45 -26.13 60.95
N ARG A 232 -15.28 -25.98 60.33
CA ARG A 232 -14.00 -25.74 61.03
C ARG A 232 -14.01 -24.38 61.74
N ARG A 233 -13.27 -24.25 62.85
CA ARG A 233 -13.19 -22.97 63.60
C ARG A 233 -12.63 -21.83 62.76
N SER A 234 -11.63 -22.11 61.94
CA SER A 234 -11.17 -21.26 60.86
C SER A 234 -11.17 -22.03 59.53
N PRO A 235 -11.50 -21.40 58.39
CA PRO A 235 -11.27 -22.00 57.08
C PRO A 235 -9.80 -22.33 56.82
N PHE A 236 -8.87 -21.65 57.50
CA PHE A 236 -7.42 -21.94 57.43
C PHE A 236 -7.00 -23.13 58.33
N ASP A 237 -7.90 -23.71 59.12
CA ASP A 237 -7.69 -25.01 59.80
C ASP A 237 -7.89 -26.20 58.82
N ALA A 238 -8.08 -25.92 57.53
CA ALA A 238 -8.11 -26.93 56.47
C ALA A 238 -6.73 -27.60 56.30
N PRO A 239 -6.68 -28.87 55.84
CA PRO A 239 -5.43 -29.58 55.58
C PRO A 239 -4.55 -28.83 54.59
N LEU A 240 -3.25 -28.71 54.89
CA LEU A 240 -2.29 -28.10 53.98
C LEU A 240 -1.93 -29.10 52.87
N VAL A 241 -2.17 -28.70 51.63
CA VAL A 241 -1.94 -29.45 50.40
C VAL A 241 -1.07 -28.59 49.47
N SER A 242 -0.05 -29.16 48.83
CA SER A 242 0.77 -28.43 47.86
C SER A 242 0.01 -28.20 46.55
N LEU A 243 0.34 -27.14 45.79
CA LEU A 243 -0.26 -26.91 44.47
C LEU A 243 -0.10 -28.12 43.54
N ARG A 244 1.03 -28.84 43.65
CA ARG A 244 1.23 -30.11 42.93
C ARG A 244 0.23 -31.20 43.31
N ALA A 245 -0.11 -31.33 44.59
CA ALA A 245 -1.06 -32.34 45.06
C ALA A 245 -2.52 -32.02 44.67
N ILE A 246 -2.86 -30.75 44.45
CA ILE A 246 -4.12 -30.32 43.81
C ILE A 246 -4.19 -30.78 42.36
N ALA A 247 -3.10 -30.60 41.60
CA ALA A 247 -3.01 -30.90 40.18
C ALA A 247 -2.81 -32.40 39.82
N HIS A 248 -2.42 -33.24 40.78
CA HIS A 248 -2.03 -34.64 40.53
C HIS A 248 -2.95 -35.65 41.24
N PHE A 249 -2.83 -36.93 40.86
CA PHE A 249 -3.45 -38.04 41.58
C PHE A 249 -2.99 -38.07 43.06
N GLN A 250 -3.92 -38.32 43.97
CA GLN A 250 -3.69 -38.63 45.37
C GLN A 250 -4.29 -40.01 45.68
N PRO A 251 -3.62 -40.89 46.45
CA PRO A 251 -4.14 -42.21 46.80
C PRO A 251 -5.48 -42.14 47.56
N GLU A 252 -5.61 -41.15 48.44
CA GLU A 252 -6.88 -40.78 49.06
C GLU A 252 -7.45 -39.57 48.31
N PRO A 253 -8.74 -39.58 47.91
CA PRO A 253 -9.35 -38.44 47.25
C PRO A 253 -9.40 -37.25 48.21
N LEU A 254 -8.95 -36.08 47.72
CA LEU A 254 -9.25 -34.79 48.35
C LEU A 254 -10.77 -34.59 48.29
N GLY A 255 -11.47 -34.98 49.36
CA GLY A 255 -12.93 -34.92 49.44
C GLY A 255 -13.46 -33.49 49.37
N GLY A 256 -14.77 -33.33 49.24
CA GLY A 256 -15.45 -32.03 49.01
C GLY A 256 -15.28 -30.91 50.02
N HIS A 257 -14.45 -31.11 51.06
CA HIS A 257 -14.12 -30.13 52.08
C HIS A 257 -13.09 -29.10 51.58
N ARG A 258 -12.94 -28.01 52.34
CA ARG A 258 -11.88 -27.02 52.09
C ARG A 258 -10.51 -27.67 52.23
N LEU A 259 -9.62 -27.30 51.32
CA LEU A 259 -8.18 -27.51 51.40
C LEU A 259 -7.49 -26.16 51.63
N ARG A 260 -6.31 -26.20 52.24
CA ARG A 260 -5.42 -25.05 52.37
C ARG A 260 -4.20 -25.25 51.47
N THR A 261 -3.75 -24.20 50.81
CA THR A 261 -2.51 -24.22 50.03
C THR A 261 -1.81 -22.87 50.10
N GLN A 262 -0.59 -22.80 49.58
CA GLN A 262 0.21 -21.59 49.48
C GLN A 262 0.80 -21.48 48.07
N GLY A 263 1.03 -20.27 47.59
CA GLY A 263 1.66 -20.02 46.30
C GLY A 263 1.90 -18.53 46.07
N ILE A 264 2.76 -18.21 45.10
CA ILE A 264 3.11 -16.82 44.77
C ILE A 264 2.15 -16.34 43.68
N VAL A 265 1.50 -15.18 43.89
CA VAL A 265 0.59 -14.56 42.91
C VAL A 265 1.36 -14.20 41.65
N THR A 266 0.85 -14.63 40.49
CA THR A 266 1.41 -14.28 39.17
C THR A 266 0.55 -13.26 38.43
N HIS A 267 -0.76 -13.25 38.70
CA HIS A 267 -1.77 -12.35 38.11
C HIS A 267 -3.03 -12.32 39.00
N SER A 268 -3.71 -11.17 39.09
CA SER A 268 -4.94 -11.01 39.86
C SER A 268 -5.98 -10.18 39.09
N VAL A 269 -7.25 -10.57 39.21
CA VAL A 269 -8.45 -9.84 38.78
C VAL A 269 -9.39 -9.75 39.99
N PRO A 270 -9.42 -8.60 40.71
CA PRO A 270 -10.17 -8.45 41.95
C PRO A 270 -11.64 -8.83 41.83
N GLY A 271 -12.17 -9.55 42.83
CA GLY A 271 -13.55 -10.03 42.87
C GLY A 271 -13.89 -11.16 41.89
N GLN A 272 -12.93 -11.68 41.13
CA GLN A 272 -13.14 -12.80 40.20
C GLN A 272 -12.17 -13.96 40.44
N PHE A 273 -10.87 -13.73 40.21
CA PHE A 273 -9.86 -14.77 40.31
C PHE A 273 -8.44 -14.21 40.38
N PHE A 274 -7.51 -15.01 40.86
CA PHE A 274 -6.07 -14.82 40.70
C PHE A 274 -5.41 -16.14 40.31
N ASN A 275 -4.19 -16.08 39.81
CA ASN A 275 -3.36 -17.26 39.56
C ASN A 275 -2.21 -17.26 40.55
N VAL A 276 -1.92 -18.42 41.12
CA VAL A 276 -0.70 -18.66 41.92
C VAL A 276 0.18 -19.69 41.24
N GLN A 277 1.48 -19.60 41.50
CA GLN A 277 2.47 -20.53 40.98
C GLN A 277 3.43 -20.98 42.08
N ASP A 278 3.79 -22.26 42.04
CA ASP A 278 4.89 -22.86 42.81
C ASP A 278 5.72 -23.71 41.83
N GLY A 279 6.98 -23.32 41.61
CA GLY A 279 7.84 -23.90 40.59
C GLY A 279 7.17 -23.89 39.21
N SER A 280 6.95 -25.09 38.65
CA SER A 280 6.30 -25.33 37.36
C SER A 280 4.85 -25.82 37.50
N ILE A 281 4.13 -25.42 38.56
CA ILE A 281 2.71 -25.72 38.74
C ILE A 281 1.98 -24.39 38.95
N GLY A 282 1.09 -24.05 38.01
CA GLY A 282 0.18 -22.93 38.12
C GLY A 282 -1.22 -23.40 38.51
N VAL A 283 -1.89 -22.66 39.39
CA VAL A 283 -3.28 -22.95 39.81
C VAL A 283 -4.09 -21.67 39.79
N ARG A 284 -5.25 -21.73 39.13
CA ARG A 284 -6.24 -20.65 39.13
C ARG A 284 -7.13 -20.76 40.38
N VAL A 285 -7.29 -19.64 41.06
CA VAL A 285 -8.02 -19.50 42.31
C VAL A 285 -9.15 -18.49 42.11
N GLU A 286 -10.40 -18.96 42.13
CA GLU A 286 -11.60 -18.11 42.03
C GLU A 286 -12.03 -17.64 43.41
N THR A 287 -12.22 -16.33 43.55
CA THR A 287 -12.52 -15.66 44.81
C THR A 287 -13.53 -14.54 44.60
N ARG A 288 -14.36 -14.28 45.62
CA ARG A 288 -15.27 -13.14 45.65
C ARG A 288 -14.66 -11.92 46.35
N SER A 289 -13.48 -12.06 46.98
CA SER A 289 -12.80 -10.93 47.63
C SER A 289 -12.25 -9.97 46.57
N THR A 290 -12.42 -8.67 46.85
CA THR A 290 -11.87 -7.55 46.09
C THR A 290 -10.62 -6.95 46.74
N ASP A 291 -10.05 -7.61 47.74
CA ASP A 291 -8.83 -7.14 48.38
C ASP A 291 -7.68 -7.10 47.33
N PRO A 292 -6.75 -6.14 47.42
CA PRO A 292 -5.67 -6.05 46.45
C PRO A 292 -4.69 -7.22 46.62
N LEU A 293 -4.26 -7.78 45.48
CA LEU A 293 -3.18 -8.75 45.39
C LEU A 293 -2.23 -8.31 44.27
N GLU A 294 -0.95 -8.20 44.60
CA GLU A 294 0.11 -7.85 43.66
C GLU A 294 0.86 -9.11 43.20
N PRO A 295 1.33 -9.17 41.93
CA PRO A 295 2.26 -10.21 41.52
C PRO A 295 3.50 -10.22 42.43
N GLY A 296 3.88 -11.37 42.97
CA GLY A 296 4.91 -11.51 43.99
C GLY A 296 4.38 -11.75 45.41
N ASP A 297 3.10 -11.44 45.70
CA ASP A 297 2.52 -11.77 47.00
C ASP A 297 2.52 -13.28 47.25
N LEU A 298 3.09 -13.71 48.38
CA LEU A 298 2.94 -15.07 48.89
C LEU A 298 1.62 -15.13 49.65
N VAL A 299 0.64 -15.83 49.07
CA VAL A 299 -0.69 -15.96 49.64
C VAL A 299 -0.92 -17.35 50.22
N GLU A 300 -1.58 -17.39 51.37
CA GLU A 300 -2.19 -18.60 51.88
C GLU A 300 -3.67 -18.61 51.52
N ILE A 301 -4.14 -19.72 50.96
CA ILE A 301 -5.44 -19.86 50.31
C ILE A 301 -6.21 -20.98 50.99
N ALA A 302 -7.49 -20.76 51.31
CA ALA A 302 -8.43 -21.78 51.79
C ALA A 302 -9.68 -21.82 50.90
N GLY A 303 -9.92 -22.93 50.21
CA GLY A 303 -11.00 -23.05 49.22
C GLY A 303 -11.30 -24.50 48.85
N PHE A 304 -12.22 -24.69 47.90
CA PHE A 304 -12.64 -26.03 47.46
C PHE A 304 -12.03 -26.39 46.11
N LEU A 305 -11.65 -27.66 45.95
CA LEU A 305 -11.15 -28.19 44.69
C LEU A 305 -12.21 -28.11 43.58
N ASP A 306 -11.81 -27.66 42.38
CA ASP A 306 -12.64 -27.72 41.19
C ASP A 306 -11.90 -28.44 40.05
N ARG A 307 -12.55 -29.43 39.47
CA ARG A 307 -12.05 -30.26 38.36
C ARG A 307 -12.91 -30.17 37.10
N ARG A 308 -13.81 -29.18 37.01
CA ARG A 308 -14.67 -28.95 35.84
C ARG A 308 -13.95 -28.22 34.70
N ARG A 309 -12.80 -27.60 34.98
CA ARG A 309 -11.85 -27.05 34.00
C ARG A 309 -10.85 -28.14 33.59
N ASN A 310 -10.16 -27.96 32.45
CA ASN A 310 -9.10 -28.89 32.01
C ASN A 310 -7.99 -29.05 33.06
N THR A 311 -7.66 -27.96 33.77
CA THR A 311 -6.77 -27.93 34.92
C THR A 311 -7.56 -27.87 36.23
N ALA A 312 -7.04 -28.51 37.27
CA ALA A 312 -7.59 -28.38 38.61
C ALA A 312 -7.41 -26.93 39.12
N GLY A 313 -8.48 -26.34 39.64
CA GLY A 313 -8.50 -25.02 40.26
C GLY A 313 -9.02 -25.05 41.70
N ILE A 314 -9.07 -23.88 42.31
CA ILE A 314 -9.68 -23.67 43.63
C ILE A 314 -10.83 -22.67 43.46
N ILE A 315 -11.99 -22.92 44.08
CA ILE A 315 -13.14 -22.01 44.06
C ILE A 315 -13.65 -21.67 45.46
N GLU A 316 -14.51 -20.64 45.54
CA GLU A 316 -15.03 -20.07 46.80
C GLU A 316 -13.88 -19.83 47.80
N ALA A 317 -12.74 -19.42 47.25
CA ALA A 317 -11.49 -19.29 47.96
C ALA A 317 -11.46 -17.98 48.74
N ILE A 318 -11.06 -18.09 50.00
CA ILE A 318 -10.57 -16.96 50.78
C ILE A 318 -9.06 -17.07 50.89
N TYR A 319 -8.39 -15.94 51.07
CA TYR A 319 -6.95 -15.88 51.14
C TYR A 319 -6.48 -14.86 52.17
N ARG A 320 -5.20 -14.95 52.52
CA ARG A 320 -4.47 -13.92 53.28
C ARG A 320 -3.05 -13.84 52.75
N VAL A 321 -2.53 -12.63 52.59
CA VAL A 321 -1.12 -12.41 52.28
C VAL A 321 -0.31 -12.80 53.52
N VAL A 322 0.65 -13.71 53.35
CA VAL A 322 1.56 -14.18 54.42
C VAL A 322 3.00 -13.74 54.21
N GLY A 323 3.31 -13.17 53.05
CA GLY A 323 4.59 -12.53 52.73
C GLY A 323 4.57 -11.93 51.34
N HIS A 324 5.68 -11.36 50.91
CA HIS A 324 5.90 -10.87 49.55
C HIS A 324 7.29 -11.32 49.09
N ASP A 325 7.35 -11.92 47.91
CA ASP A 325 8.58 -12.39 47.25
C ASP A 325 8.63 -11.80 45.83
N ARG A 326 9.70 -12.09 45.09
CA ARG A 326 9.79 -11.65 43.69
C ARG A 326 8.72 -12.35 42.85
N PRO A 327 8.03 -11.64 41.93
CA PRO A 327 7.14 -12.27 40.97
C PRO A 327 7.88 -13.41 40.23
N PRO A 328 7.25 -14.59 40.05
CA PRO A 328 7.87 -15.69 39.33
C PRO A 328 8.33 -15.22 37.95
N GLN A 329 9.58 -15.54 37.57
CA GLN A 329 10.07 -15.23 36.23
C GLN A 329 9.34 -16.11 35.21
N PRO A 330 8.97 -15.57 34.04
CA PRO A 330 8.30 -16.34 33.01
C PRO A 330 9.21 -17.48 32.51
N PHE A 331 8.65 -18.68 32.36
CA PHE A 331 9.36 -19.77 31.73
C PHE A 331 9.56 -19.48 30.23
N SER A 332 10.82 -19.43 29.80
CA SER A 332 11.20 -19.33 28.38
C SER A 332 11.01 -20.70 27.70
N ILE A 333 9.80 -20.98 27.26
CA ILE A 333 9.41 -22.23 26.59
C ILE A 333 8.58 -21.93 25.34
N SER A 334 8.82 -22.66 24.25
CA SER A 334 8.05 -22.45 23.02
C SER A 334 6.75 -23.28 22.99
N PRO A 335 5.62 -22.71 22.53
CA PRO A 335 4.37 -23.43 22.26
C PRO A 335 4.48 -24.77 21.51
N PRO A 336 5.37 -24.97 20.51
CA PRO A 336 5.62 -26.30 19.92
C PRO A 336 6.09 -27.35 20.93
N GLN A 337 6.95 -26.97 21.89
CA GLN A 337 7.45 -27.89 22.93
C GLN A 337 6.33 -28.32 23.88
N ILE A 338 5.44 -27.39 24.24
CA ILE A 338 4.24 -27.67 25.06
C ILE A 338 3.32 -28.66 24.35
N VAL A 339 2.97 -28.40 23.08
CA VAL A 339 2.10 -29.27 22.28
C VAL A 339 2.73 -30.66 22.07
N TRP A 340 4.05 -30.73 21.86
CA TRP A 340 4.77 -31.99 21.76
C TRP A 340 4.75 -32.78 23.08
N ALA A 341 5.02 -32.12 24.21
CA ALA A 341 5.06 -32.74 25.53
C ALA A 341 3.68 -33.30 25.93
N MET A 342 2.61 -32.52 25.70
CA MET A 342 1.24 -32.97 25.94
C MET A 342 0.84 -34.12 25.01
N ARG A 343 1.15 -34.04 23.70
CA ARG A 343 0.88 -35.14 22.76
C ARG A 343 1.59 -36.44 23.15
N LYS A 344 2.85 -36.35 23.58
CA LYS A 344 3.63 -37.47 24.14
C LYS A 344 2.97 -38.06 25.38
N ALA A 345 2.48 -37.21 26.29
CA ALA A 345 1.81 -37.65 27.51
C ALA A 345 0.49 -38.39 27.21
N SER A 346 -0.38 -37.81 26.37
CA SER A 346 -1.64 -38.43 25.96
C SER A 346 -1.43 -39.77 25.24
N GLN A 347 -0.43 -39.87 24.35
CA GLN A 347 -0.12 -41.11 23.65
C GLN A 347 0.51 -42.19 24.53
N GLY A 348 1.28 -41.80 25.56
CA GLY A 348 2.00 -42.74 26.42
C GLY A 348 1.28 -43.13 27.71
N GLY A 349 0.18 -42.45 28.08
CA GLY A 349 -0.45 -42.61 29.40
C GLY A 349 0.45 -42.19 30.57
N LEU A 350 1.51 -41.43 30.29
CA LEU A 350 2.56 -41.04 31.23
C LEU A 350 2.59 -39.52 31.34
N MET A 351 2.78 -38.97 32.54
CA MET A 351 2.93 -37.51 32.70
C MET A 351 4.16 -36.99 31.95
N ALA A 352 4.02 -35.85 31.28
CA ALA A 352 5.12 -35.18 30.62
C ALA A 352 6.24 -34.82 31.62
N LYS A 353 7.50 -34.92 31.18
CA LYS A 353 8.68 -34.46 31.93
C LYS A 353 9.53 -33.54 31.05
N PRO A 354 9.93 -32.34 31.52
CA PRO A 354 9.34 -31.50 32.58
C PRO A 354 8.24 -30.57 32.04
N GLY A 355 7.29 -30.22 32.91
CA GLY A 355 6.43 -29.04 32.76
C GLY A 355 5.09 -29.28 32.05
N ASP A 356 4.05 -29.43 32.86
CA ASP A 356 2.72 -28.94 32.49
C ASP A 356 2.71 -27.44 32.79
N TYR A 357 2.72 -26.61 31.76
CA TYR A 357 2.82 -25.15 31.89
C TYR A 357 1.45 -24.47 31.92
N ASP A 358 0.34 -25.21 31.92
CA ASP A 358 -0.98 -24.63 32.11
C ASP A 358 -1.05 -23.94 33.49
N GLY A 359 -1.69 -22.77 33.53
CA GLY A 359 -1.70 -21.85 34.67
C GLY A 359 -0.36 -21.16 34.98
N CYS A 360 0.75 -21.53 34.34
CA CYS A 360 2.06 -20.93 34.60
C CYS A 360 2.28 -19.65 33.80
N LEU A 361 3.13 -18.77 34.33
CA LEU A 361 3.67 -17.64 33.57
C LEU A 361 4.74 -18.15 32.59
N VAL A 362 4.51 -17.95 31.29
CA VAL A 362 5.44 -18.32 30.20
C VAL A 362 5.81 -17.09 29.38
N SER A 363 6.92 -17.18 28.63
CA SER A 363 7.33 -16.17 27.65
C SER A 363 7.92 -16.83 26.40
N PHE A 364 7.52 -16.34 25.22
CA PHE A 364 8.04 -16.81 23.94
C PHE A 364 8.04 -15.72 22.86
N PRO A 365 8.94 -15.81 21.86
CA PRO A 365 8.84 -15.00 20.65
C PRO A 365 7.64 -15.44 19.81
N ALA A 366 6.91 -14.48 19.28
CA ALA A 366 5.76 -14.70 18.42
C ALA A 366 5.62 -13.56 17.41
N ARG A 367 4.98 -13.82 16.28
CA ARG A 367 4.67 -12.78 15.28
C ARG A 367 3.18 -12.48 15.29
N LEU A 368 2.85 -11.20 15.41
CA LEU A 368 1.47 -10.73 15.41
C LEU A 368 0.85 -10.96 14.03
N LEU A 369 -0.23 -11.72 13.96
CA LEU A 369 -1.01 -11.95 12.74
C LEU A 369 -2.15 -10.94 12.62
N ASP A 370 -2.87 -10.70 13.71
CA ASP A 370 -4.08 -9.87 13.72
C ASP A 370 -4.37 -9.29 15.11
N VAL A 371 -5.17 -8.22 15.14
CA VAL A 371 -5.58 -7.48 16.34
C VAL A 371 -7.08 -7.23 16.28
N ASP A 372 -7.84 -7.83 17.19
CA ASP A 372 -9.30 -7.69 17.27
C ASP A 372 -9.74 -7.19 18.65
N ARG A 373 -10.91 -6.54 18.72
CA ARG A 373 -11.49 -5.99 19.96
C ARG A 373 -12.70 -6.82 20.38
N GLY A 374 -12.61 -7.44 21.56
CA GLY A 374 -13.70 -8.23 22.13
C GLY A 374 -14.49 -7.45 23.19
N GLU A 375 -15.58 -8.05 23.68
CA GLU A 375 -16.44 -7.41 24.69
C GLU A 375 -15.71 -7.11 26.02
N ALA A 376 -14.75 -7.94 26.41
CA ALA A 376 -13.99 -7.81 27.67
C ALA A 376 -12.62 -7.12 27.52
N GLY A 377 -12.27 -6.63 26.32
CA GLY A 377 -10.96 -6.06 26.03
C GLY A 377 -10.55 -6.30 24.58
N GLY A 378 -9.47 -7.04 24.35
CA GLY A 378 -9.08 -7.42 23.00
C GLY A 378 -8.24 -8.67 22.91
N VAL A 379 -8.02 -9.09 21.67
CA VAL A 379 -7.40 -10.35 21.31
C VAL A 379 -6.33 -10.11 20.27
N PHE A 380 -5.11 -10.55 20.54
CA PHE A 380 -4.04 -10.62 19.54
C PHE A 380 -3.97 -12.07 19.05
N LEU A 381 -4.03 -12.26 17.73
CA LEU A 381 -3.76 -13.55 17.12
C LEU A 381 -2.28 -13.59 16.74
N VAL A 382 -1.52 -14.59 17.21
CA VAL A 382 -0.07 -14.66 16.95
C VAL A 382 0.34 -16.01 16.38
N SER A 383 1.24 -16.01 15.40
CA SER A 383 1.94 -17.21 14.93
C SER A 383 3.22 -17.41 15.72
N VAL A 384 3.59 -18.67 15.92
CA VAL A 384 4.82 -19.07 16.61
C VAL A 384 5.58 -20.04 15.72
N ASP A 385 6.88 -19.82 15.55
CA ASP A 385 7.71 -20.66 14.67
C ASP A 385 7.68 -22.12 15.12
N GLY A 386 7.40 -23.03 14.18
CA GLY A 386 7.27 -24.47 14.44
C GLY A 386 5.92 -24.90 15.01
N LEU A 387 4.92 -24.00 15.12
CA LEU A 387 3.54 -24.36 15.46
C LEU A 387 2.63 -24.15 14.23
N ASP A 388 1.99 -25.21 13.75
CA ASP A 388 1.03 -25.18 12.61
C ASP A 388 -0.32 -24.51 12.97
N ALA A 389 -0.37 -23.76 14.06
CA ALA A 389 -1.56 -23.11 14.61
C ALA A 389 -1.19 -21.78 15.28
N SER A 390 -2.16 -20.89 15.40
CA SER A 390 -2.00 -19.62 16.12
C SER A 390 -2.26 -19.77 17.62
N VAL A 391 -1.58 -18.94 18.42
CA VAL A 391 -1.90 -18.75 19.84
C VAL A 391 -2.86 -17.56 19.95
N THR A 392 -3.90 -17.71 20.77
CA THR A 392 -4.85 -16.63 21.08
C THR A 392 -4.36 -15.89 22.32
N VAL A 393 -3.94 -14.64 22.18
CA VAL A 393 -3.44 -13.83 23.29
C VAL A 393 -4.57 -12.90 23.74
N THR A 394 -4.99 -12.98 25.00
CA THR A 394 -6.11 -12.19 25.55
C THR A 394 -5.59 -11.04 26.41
N LEU A 395 -6.18 -9.87 26.24
CA LEU A 395 -5.76 -8.63 26.90
C LEU A 395 -6.99 -7.92 27.50
N ALA A 396 -6.89 -7.51 28.77
CA ALA A 396 -7.90 -6.66 29.41
C ALA A 396 -7.99 -5.29 28.70
N GLY A 397 -9.15 -4.63 28.74
CA GLY A 397 -9.41 -3.40 27.97
C GLY A 397 -8.34 -2.30 28.07
N ASN A 398 -7.88 -1.98 29.29
CA ASN A 398 -6.81 -0.99 29.50
C ASN A 398 -5.46 -1.40 28.87
N THR A 399 -5.13 -2.70 28.92
CA THR A 399 -3.91 -3.27 28.34
C THR A 399 -4.01 -3.34 26.81
N PHE A 400 -5.19 -3.67 26.29
CA PHE A 400 -5.47 -3.61 24.86
C PHE A 400 -5.35 -2.18 24.32
N ASP A 401 -5.94 -1.19 24.99
CA ASP A 401 -5.91 0.21 24.54
C ASP A 401 -4.48 0.79 24.51
N ALA A 402 -3.58 0.30 25.37
CA ALA A 402 -2.16 0.64 25.33
C ALA A 402 -1.38 -0.03 24.19
N LEU A 403 -1.86 -1.16 23.66
CA LEU A 403 -1.14 -2.02 22.71
C LEU A 403 -1.78 -2.08 21.30
N CYS A 404 -3.02 -1.63 21.13
CA CYS A 404 -3.78 -1.76 19.87
C CYS A 404 -3.14 -1.02 18.67
N GLY A 405 -2.21 -0.10 18.92
CA GLY A 405 -1.40 0.55 17.88
C GLY A 405 -0.28 -0.32 17.29
N ILE A 406 0.01 -1.50 17.86
CA ILE A 406 1.00 -2.43 17.32
C ILE A 406 0.47 -3.02 16.01
N ARG A 407 1.26 -2.89 14.94
CA ARG A 407 0.83 -3.30 13.59
C ARG A 407 0.91 -4.83 13.43
N PRO A 408 -0.12 -5.48 12.83
CA PRO A 408 0.00 -6.82 12.30
C PRO A 408 1.27 -7.01 11.44
N GLY A 409 1.89 -8.18 11.58
CA GLY A 409 3.18 -8.52 11.00
C GLY A 409 4.41 -8.16 11.85
N SER A 410 4.24 -7.54 13.03
CA SER A 410 5.33 -7.25 13.98
C SER A 410 5.82 -8.49 14.70
N ASP A 411 7.14 -8.57 14.92
CA ASP A 411 7.78 -9.61 15.73
C ASP A 411 7.81 -9.15 17.21
N LEU A 412 7.30 -9.98 18.11
CA LEU A 412 7.05 -9.69 19.52
C LEU A 412 7.73 -10.73 20.42
N VAL A 413 8.02 -10.37 21.67
CA VAL A 413 8.13 -11.31 22.80
C VAL A 413 6.93 -11.06 23.69
N ILE A 414 6.19 -12.14 23.98
CA ILE A 414 4.94 -12.07 24.74
C ILE A 414 5.08 -12.94 25.97
N SER A 415 4.82 -12.36 27.13
CA SER A 415 4.70 -13.06 28.40
C SER A 415 3.22 -13.12 28.83
N GLY A 416 2.84 -14.16 29.57
CA GLY A 416 1.47 -14.27 30.07
C GLY A 416 1.18 -15.60 30.74
N ILE A 417 -0.02 -15.71 31.32
CA ILE A 417 -0.50 -16.93 31.94
C ILE A 417 -1.05 -17.85 30.85
N LEU A 418 -0.44 -19.02 30.69
CA LEU A 418 -0.89 -20.00 29.69
C LEU A 418 -2.16 -20.71 30.17
N GLN A 419 -3.08 -20.98 29.23
CA GLN A 419 -4.22 -21.87 29.41
C GLN A 419 -4.36 -22.78 28.19
N VAL A 420 -4.53 -24.08 28.40
CA VAL A 420 -4.61 -25.07 27.32
C VAL A 420 -6.04 -25.61 27.17
N GLU A 421 -6.63 -25.35 26.01
CA GLU A 421 -7.92 -25.95 25.65
C GLU A 421 -7.66 -27.25 24.88
N SER A 422 -7.87 -28.37 25.56
CA SER A 422 -7.81 -29.72 24.98
C SER A 422 -9.20 -30.26 24.66
N VAL A 423 -9.32 -31.01 23.56
CA VAL A 423 -10.53 -31.78 23.24
C VAL A 423 -10.18 -33.25 23.02
N SER A 424 -10.99 -34.12 23.61
CA SER A 424 -10.96 -35.57 23.40
C SER A 424 -11.37 -35.89 21.97
N LYS A 425 -10.50 -36.54 21.18
CA LYS A 425 -10.84 -36.92 19.81
C LYS A 425 -11.85 -38.08 19.82
N PRO A 426 -13.02 -37.97 19.15
CA PRO A 426 -14.06 -39.00 19.19
C PRO A 426 -13.59 -40.39 18.71
N ALA A 427 -12.62 -40.44 17.80
CA ALA A 427 -12.14 -41.67 17.19
C ALA A 427 -11.23 -42.53 18.10
N SER A 428 -10.79 -42.03 19.25
CA SER A 428 -9.94 -42.80 20.17
C SER A 428 -9.99 -42.24 21.59
N TRP A 429 -10.46 -43.05 22.53
CA TRP A 429 -10.59 -42.76 23.96
C TRP A 429 -9.28 -42.35 24.67
N ALA A 430 -8.12 -42.54 24.03
CA ALA A 430 -6.81 -42.16 24.57
C ALA A 430 -6.19 -40.87 23.97
N ALA A 431 -6.69 -40.35 22.83
CA ALA A 431 -6.04 -39.22 22.16
C ALA A 431 -6.70 -37.87 22.50
N VAL A 432 -6.32 -37.33 23.65
CA VAL A 432 -6.54 -35.91 23.96
C VAL A 432 -5.61 -35.08 23.07
N GLY A 433 -6.17 -34.14 22.31
CA GLY A 433 -5.39 -33.19 21.49
C GLY A 433 -5.52 -31.77 22.02
N VAL A 434 -4.41 -31.03 22.06
CA VAL A 434 -4.45 -29.57 22.22
C VAL A 434 -5.16 -28.99 20.99
N GLN A 435 -6.26 -28.27 21.21
CA GLN A 435 -7.01 -27.57 20.17
C GLN A 435 -6.65 -26.08 20.13
N ARG A 436 -6.48 -25.47 21.30
CA ARG A 436 -6.15 -24.03 21.41
C ARG A 436 -5.16 -23.80 22.53
N LEU A 437 -4.24 -22.86 22.30
CA LEU A 437 -3.44 -22.24 23.34
C LEU A 437 -3.95 -20.82 23.53
N VAL A 438 -4.32 -20.49 24.77
CA VAL A 438 -4.74 -19.15 25.17
C VAL A 438 -3.69 -18.58 26.12
N LEU A 439 -3.31 -17.33 25.94
CA LEU A 439 -2.30 -16.65 26.77
C LEU A 439 -2.88 -15.35 27.34
N GLY A 440 -3.12 -15.32 28.65
CA GLY A 440 -3.61 -14.12 29.35
C GLY A 440 -2.47 -13.16 29.67
N VAL A 441 -2.45 -12.00 29.00
CA VAL A 441 -1.49 -10.92 29.24
C VAL A 441 -1.91 -10.11 30.46
N ARG A 442 -0.99 -9.85 31.38
CA ARG A 442 -1.31 -9.21 32.67
C ARG A 442 -1.25 -7.69 32.60
N SER A 443 -0.34 -7.15 31.77
CA SER A 443 -0.14 -5.72 31.57
C SER A 443 0.53 -5.44 30.23
N ALA A 444 0.58 -4.18 29.81
CA ALA A 444 1.27 -3.78 28.58
C ALA A 444 2.78 -4.10 28.60
N ALA A 445 3.40 -4.18 29.77
CA ALA A 445 4.83 -4.50 29.92
C ALA A 445 5.17 -5.97 29.59
N ASP A 446 4.18 -6.87 29.59
CA ASP A 446 4.37 -8.27 29.19
C ASP A 446 4.50 -8.44 27.66
N VAL A 447 4.25 -7.40 26.86
CA VAL A 447 4.35 -7.42 25.38
C VAL A 447 5.47 -6.50 24.91
N THR A 448 6.58 -7.08 24.47
CA THR A 448 7.73 -6.33 23.93
C THR A 448 7.77 -6.43 22.40
N VAL A 449 7.76 -5.29 21.70
CA VAL A 449 7.94 -5.26 20.24
C VAL A 449 9.44 -5.37 19.92
N LEU A 450 9.87 -6.48 19.32
CA LEU A 450 11.25 -6.62 18.81
C LEU A 450 11.43 -5.89 17.47
N ARG A 451 10.45 -6.02 16.58
CA ARG A 451 10.52 -5.47 15.22
C ARG A 451 9.14 -5.16 14.67
N SER A 452 8.91 -3.90 14.34
CA SER A 452 7.73 -3.48 13.56
C SER A 452 7.92 -3.80 12.06
N PRO A 453 6.85 -4.08 11.30
CA PRO A 453 6.93 -4.22 9.85
C PRO A 453 7.42 -2.93 9.21
N SER A 454 8.21 -3.07 8.14
CA SER A 454 8.75 -1.93 7.38
C SER A 454 7.63 -0.97 6.94
N TRP A 455 7.87 0.33 7.04
CA TRP A 455 6.96 1.32 6.48
C TRP A 455 6.86 1.20 4.94
N TRP A 456 7.92 0.69 4.29
CA TRP A 456 7.93 0.34 2.88
C TRP A 456 7.17 -0.96 2.62
N THR A 457 5.93 -0.82 2.16
CA THR A 457 5.14 -1.89 1.55
C THR A 457 5.20 -1.76 0.03
N VAL A 458 4.93 -2.85 -0.72
CA VAL A 458 4.91 -2.82 -2.20
C VAL A 458 3.99 -1.71 -2.74
N PRO A 459 2.76 -1.48 -2.22
CA PRO A 459 1.93 -0.35 -2.64
C PRO A 459 2.57 1.02 -2.39
N ARG A 460 3.21 1.23 -1.23
CA ARG A 460 3.85 2.54 -0.91
C ARG A 460 5.06 2.80 -1.80
N LEU A 461 5.89 1.79 -2.04
CA LEU A 461 7.00 1.89 -2.98
C LEU A 461 6.49 2.21 -4.39
N ALA A 462 5.44 1.53 -4.86
CA ALA A 462 4.80 1.82 -6.14
C ALA A 462 4.26 3.26 -6.22
N THR A 463 3.61 3.79 -5.17
CA THR A 463 3.15 5.19 -5.16
C THR A 463 4.30 6.21 -5.23
N VAL A 464 5.43 5.95 -4.55
CA VAL A 464 6.61 6.83 -4.61
C VAL A 464 7.27 6.77 -5.99
N LEU A 465 7.41 5.57 -6.58
CA LEU A 465 7.95 5.40 -7.93
C LEU A 465 7.06 6.06 -9.00
N LEU A 466 5.73 5.97 -8.86
CA LEU A 466 4.77 6.64 -9.75
C LEU A 466 4.89 8.17 -9.65
N GLY A 467 4.99 8.71 -8.43
CA GLY A 467 5.22 10.14 -8.21
C GLY A 467 6.54 10.62 -8.84
N LEU A 468 7.63 9.88 -8.64
CA LEU A 468 8.92 10.16 -9.27
C LEU A 468 8.86 10.10 -10.81
N ALA A 469 8.19 9.10 -11.37
CA ALA A 469 7.97 9.01 -12.82
C ALA A 469 7.17 10.20 -13.37
N THR A 470 6.15 10.64 -12.64
CA THR A 470 5.33 11.81 -13.01
C THR A 470 6.16 13.10 -13.02
N VAL A 471 6.99 13.31 -11.98
CA VAL A 471 7.93 14.46 -11.91
C VAL A 471 8.98 14.37 -13.02
N LEU A 472 9.49 13.18 -13.35
CA LEU A 472 10.44 12.98 -14.44
C LEU A 472 9.81 13.35 -15.80
N VAL A 473 8.60 12.87 -16.10
CA VAL A 473 7.88 13.24 -17.33
C VAL A 473 7.61 14.75 -17.39
N GLY A 474 7.19 15.36 -16.28
CA GLY A 474 7.02 16.82 -16.18
C GLY A 474 8.32 17.60 -16.42
N SER A 475 9.45 17.13 -15.89
CA SER A 475 10.75 17.80 -16.11
C SER A 475 11.26 17.63 -17.55
N LEU A 476 11.08 16.45 -18.17
CA LEU A 476 11.48 16.20 -19.56
C LEU A 476 10.64 17.02 -20.56
N THR A 477 9.34 17.15 -20.33
CA THR A 477 8.46 18.00 -21.14
C THR A 477 8.82 19.48 -20.99
N TRP A 478 9.09 19.95 -19.77
CA TRP A 478 9.59 21.31 -19.52
C TRP A 478 10.94 21.58 -20.20
N ILE A 479 11.91 20.68 -20.10
CA ILE A 479 13.22 20.78 -20.78
C ILE A 479 13.03 20.82 -22.30
N GLY A 480 12.14 20.00 -22.85
CA GLY A 480 11.81 20.00 -24.28
C GLY A 480 11.22 21.33 -24.75
N MET A 481 10.29 21.91 -23.96
CA MET A 481 9.70 23.22 -24.23
C MET A 481 10.73 24.35 -24.15
N LEU A 482 11.55 24.36 -23.10
CA LEU A 482 12.62 25.34 -22.91
C LEU A 482 13.65 25.28 -24.05
N ARG A 483 14.06 24.08 -24.48
CA ARG A 483 14.95 23.91 -25.64
C ARG A 483 14.36 24.49 -26.92
N ARG A 484 13.07 24.25 -27.20
CA ARG A 484 12.37 24.85 -28.36
C ARG A 484 12.36 26.37 -28.29
N GLN A 485 12.13 26.93 -27.10
CA GLN A 485 12.10 28.38 -26.88
C GLN A 485 13.49 29.02 -27.06
N VAL A 486 14.55 28.40 -26.53
CA VAL A 486 15.94 28.85 -26.70
C VAL A 486 16.37 28.79 -28.16
N VAL A 487 16.06 27.71 -28.89
CA VAL A 487 16.37 27.60 -30.33
C VAL A 487 15.66 28.72 -31.11
N ALA A 488 14.37 28.95 -30.86
CA ALA A 488 13.61 30.03 -31.50
C ALA A 488 14.18 31.43 -31.21
N GLN A 489 14.72 31.67 -30.02
CA GLN A 489 15.43 32.93 -29.69
C GLN A 489 16.78 33.02 -30.40
N SER A 490 17.57 31.95 -30.44
CA SER A 490 18.88 31.97 -31.10
C SER A 490 18.82 32.24 -32.61
N VAL A 491 17.78 31.75 -33.30
CA VAL A 491 17.56 32.04 -34.72
C VAL A 491 17.26 33.52 -34.96
N ARG A 492 16.47 34.17 -34.10
CA ARG A 492 16.19 35.61 -34.19
C ARG A 492 17.46 36.44 -33.97
N LEU A 493 18.21 36.14 -32.91
CA LEU A 493 19.45 36.87 -32.59
C LEU A 493 20.52 36.70 -33.68
N ALA A 494 20.62 35.51 -34.29
CA ALA A 494 21.54 35.26 -35.39
C ALA A 494 21.19 36.06 -36.65
N GLY A 495 19.90 36.28 -36.93
CA GLY A 495 19.45 37.16 -38.01
C GLY A 495 19.87 38.62 -37.81
N GLU A 496 19.59 39.17 -36.63
CA GLU A 496 19.96 40.56 -36.29
C GLU A 496 21.47 40.81 -36.34
N MET A 497 22.29 39.85 -35.86
CA MET A 497 23.74 39.96 -35.89
C MET A 497 24.33 39.90 -37.30
N ARG A 498 23.70 39.19 -38.23
CA ARG A 498 24.20 39.05 -39.61
C ARG A 498 24.07 40.37 -40.37
N SER A 499 22.87 40.96 -40.37
CA SER A 499 22.58 42.26 -40.99
C SER A 499 23.54 43.37 -40.51
N ARG A 500 23.88 43.43 -39.22
CA ARG A 500 24.83 44.42 -38.69
C ARG A 500 26.27 44.22 -39.15
N ARG A 501 26.68 42.98 -39.44
CA ARG A 501 28.05 42.65 -39.85
C ARG A 501 28.28 43.03 -41.31
N ASP A 502 27.30 42.78 -42.15
CA ASP A 502 27.40 42.99 -43.60
C ASP A 502 27.55 44.50 -43.92
N SER A 503 26.73 45.36 -43.30
CA SER A 503 26.87 46.83 -43.43
C SER A 503 28.19 47.40 -42.90
N ALA A 504 28.86 46.72 -41.96
CA ALA A 504 30.16 47.17 -41.44
C ALA A 504 31.32 46.84 -42.40
N VAL A 505 31.20 45.76 -43.19
CA VAL A 505 32.23 45.34 -44.14
C VAL A 505 32.27 46.28 -45.36
N GLU A 506 31.12 46.61 -45.94
CA GLU A 506 31.02 47.53 -47.09
C GLU A 506 31.65 48.91 -46.80
N PHE A 507 31.40 49.45 -45.60
CA PHE A 507 31.95 50.73 -45.16
C PHE A 507 33.49 50.72 -45.09
N HIS A 508 34.08 49.63 -44.60
CA HIS A 508 35.54 49.52 -44.45
C HIS A 508 36.29 49.22 -45.76
N VAL A 509 35.65 48.54 -46.73
CA VAL A 509 36.23 48.36 -48.08
C VAL A 509 36.30 49.69 -48.82
N THR A 510 35.20 50.46 -48.81
CA THR A 510 35.07 51.75 -49.52
C THR A 510 36.11 52.79 -49.06
N LEU A 511 36.46 52.80 -47.77
CA LEU A 511 37.45 53.73 -47.21
C LEU A 511 38.89 53.40 -47.63
N ARG A 512 39.25 52.12 -47.75
CA ARG A 512 40.61 51.71 -48.15
C ARG A 512 40.93 52.08 -49.60
N GLU A 513 39.99 51.86 -50.52
CA GLU A 513 40.25 52.10 -51.94
C GLU A 513 40.39 53.61 -52.24
N ARG A 514 39.60 54.47 -51.59
CA ARG A 514 39.76 55.93 -51.67
C ARG A 514 41.14 56.41 -51.19
N SER A 515 41.66 55.86 -50.10
CA SER A 515 42.99 56.23 -49.59
C SER A 515 44.11 55.76 -50.52
N ARG A 516 43.99 54.58 -51.15
CA ARG A 516 44.98 54.07 -52.12
C ARG A 516 45.01 54.90 -53.41
N LEU A 517 43.84 55.28 -53.91
CA LEU A 517 43.69 56.11 -55.11
C LEU A 517 44.25 57.52 -54.95
N ALA A 518 44.09 58.13 -53.77
CA ALA A 518 44.64 59.46 -53.49
C ALA A 518 46.18 59.50 -53.50
N ALA A 519 46.84 58.43 -53.03
CA ALA A 519 48.30 58.33 -53.01
C ALA A 519 48.88 58.22 -54.44
N ASN A 520 48.40 57.26 -55.24
CA ASN A 520 48.93 57.00 -56.59
C ASN A 520 48.73 58.18 -57.56
N LEU A 521 47.65 58.97 -57.42
CA LEU A 521 47.48 60.18 -58.23
C LEU A 521 48.51 61.26 -57.88
N HIS A 522 48.82 61.41 -56.59
CA HIS A 522 49.63 62.53 -56.10
C HIS A 522 51.09 62.44 -56.57
N ASP A 523 51.68 61.25 -56.52
CA ASP A 523 53.11 61.05 -56.80
C ASP A 523 53.47 61.26 -58.28
N THR A 524 52.68 60.68 -59.20
CA THR A 524 52.92 60.78 -60.65
C THR A 524 52.74 62.22 -61.18
N ILE A 525 51.76 62.96 -60.65
CA ILE A 525 51.50 64.36 -61.03
C ILE A 525 52.64 65.27 -60.56
N LEU A 526 53.11 65.13 -59.31
CA LEU A 526 54.19 65.96 -58.76
C LEU A 526 55.50 65.78 -59.54
N GLN A 527 55.86 64.54 -59.87
CA GLN A 527 57.06 64.25 -60.66
C GLN A 527 57.00 64.90 -62.06
N THR A 528 55.85 64.84 -62.72
CA THR A 528 55.71 65.35 -64.09
C THR A 528 55.71 66.88 -64.12
N LEU A 529 55.07 67.53 -63.14
CA LEU A 529 55.12 68.99 -62.95
C LEU A 529 56.55 69.48 -62.66
N ALA A 530 57.32 68.76 -61.83
CA ALA A 530 58.72 69.10 -61.57
C ALA A 530 59.59 69.04 -62.84
N GLY A 531 59.36 68.05 -63.71
CA GLY A 531 60.02 67.95 -65.01
C GLY A 531 59.70 69.13 -65.95
N ILE A 532 58.44 69.56 -66.01
CA ILE A 532 58.02 70.72 -66.81
C ILE A 532 58.70 72.02 -66.34
N VAL A 533 58.73 72.26 -65.02
CA VAL A 533 59.39 73.44 -64.44
C VAL A 533 60.89 73.45 -64.78
N LEU A 534 61.57 72.32 -64.65
CA LEU A 534 62.99 72.21 -64.98
C LEU A 534 63.28 72.57 -66.45
N GLN A 535 62.44 72.12 -67.39
CA GLN A 535 62.64 72.41 -68.82
C GLN A 535 62.35 73.88 -69.17
N ILE A 536 61.40 74.53 -68.48
CA ILE A 536 61.18 75.98 -68.61
C ILE A 536 62.42 76.75 -68.10
N ASP A 537 63.00 76.36 -66.97
CA ASP A 537 64.22 76.99 -66.43
C ASP A 537 65.48 76.74 -67.28
N VAL A 538 65.57 75.60 -67.97
CA VAL A 538 66.63 75.34 -68.97
C VAL A 538 66.40 76.22 -70.20
N SER A 539 65.18 76.30 -70.72
CA SER A 539 64.83 77.18 -71.85
C SER A 539 65.16 78.65 -71.58
N ARG A 540 64.83 79.14 -70.38
CA ARG A 540 65.13 80.50 -69.92
C ARG A 540 66.63 80.79 -69.90
N ARG A 541 67.44 79.81 -69.48
CA ARG A 541 68.91 79.90 -69.49
C ARG A 541 69.49 79.90 -70.90
N SER A 542 68.93 79.13 -71.84
CA SER A 542 69.36 79.14 -73.25
C SER A 542 69.05 80.46 -73.96
N LEU A 543 67.90 81.09 -73.68
CA LEU A 543 67.57 82.44 -74.20
C LEU A 543 68.55 83.51 -73.71
N LEU A 544 68.93 83.48 -72.43
CA LEU A 544 69.92 84.41 -71.86
C LEU A 544 71.33 84.20 -72.46
N GLY A 545 71.61 83.01 -73.00
CA GLY A 545 72.86 82.66 -73.68
C GLY A 545 72.87 82.93 -75.20
N GLY A 546 71.86 83.63 -75.74
CA GLY A 546 71.78 83.98 -77.17
C GLY A 546 71.47 82.82 -78.12
N ARG A 547 71.10 81.64 -77.59
CA ARG A 547 70.81 80.43 -78.38
C ARG A 547 69.31 80.20 -78.50
N SER A 548 68.70 80.89 -79.45
CA SER A 548 67.24 80.88 -79.65
C SER A 548 66.68 79.51 -80.02
N ASP A 549 67.41 78.74 -80.85
CA ASP A 549 66.94 77.43 -81.33
C ASP A 549 66.95 76.36 -80.23
N ASP A 550 67.99 76.33 -79.39
CA ASP A 550 68.06 75.49 -78.19
C ASP A 550 66.87 75.76 -77.25
N ALA A 551 66.53 77.04 -77.05
CA ALA A 551 65.41 77.42 -76.18
C ALA A 551 64.04 77.03 -76.74
N SER A 552 63.85 77.15 -78.05
CA SER A 552 62.61 76.72 -78.73
C SER A 552 62.40 75.21 -78.57
N SER A 553 63.46 74.42 -78.79
CA SER A 553 63.44 72.96 -78.63
C SER A 553 63.08 72.53 -77.20
N GLN A 554 63.64 73.18 -76.17
CA GLN A 554 63.36 72.88 -74.76
C GLN A 554 61.96 73.32 -74.32
N LEU A 555 61.42 74.42 -74.86
CA LEU A 555 60.02 74.80 -74.65
C LEU A 555 59.07 73.78 -75.29
N ASP A 556 59.40 73.22 -76.45
CA ASP A 556 58.63 72.15 -77.07
C ASP A 556 58.73 70.82 -76.27
N VAL A 557 59.84 70.53 -75.61
CA VAL A 557 59.92 69.43 -74.63
C VAL A 557 58.96 69.69 -73.46
N ALA A 558 59.01 70.86 -72.83
CA ALA A 558 58.11 71.22 -71.72
C ALA A 558 56.62 71.15 -72.13
N LYS A 559 56.29 71.61 -73.33
CA LYS A 559 54.95 71.56 -73.93
C LYS A 559 54.48 70.13 -74.23
N ARG A 560 55.38 69.23 -74.66
CA ARG A 560 55.08 67.79 -74.78
C ARG A 560 54.82 67.16 -73.42
N MET A 561 55.65 67.44 -72.40
CA MET A 561 55.45 66.94 -71.03
C MET A 561 54.13 67.43 -70.42
N ALA A 562 53.75 68.71 -70.64
CA ALA A 562 52.48 69.26 -70.18
C ALA A 562 51.25 68.64 -70.88
N ARG A 563 51.37 68.31 -72.17
CA ARG A 563 50.34 67.54 -72.90
C ARG A 563 50.23 66.12 -72.37
N HIS A 564 51.35 65.42 -72.18
CA HIS A 564 51.38 64.06 -71.63
C HIS A 564 50.73 64.02 -70.23
N ALA A 565 51.12 64.91 -69.33
CA ALA A 565 50.51 65.04 -68.00
C ALA A 565 49.00 65.28 -68.05
N SER A 566 48.52 66.06 -69.02
CA SER A 566 47.10 66.35 -69.20
C SER A 566 46.34 65.12 -69.73
N GLU A 567 46.95 64.34 -70.62
CA GLU A 567 46.38 63.12 -71.17
C GLU A 567 46.37 61.98 -70.13
N ASP A 568 47.46 61.79 -69.39
CA ASP A 568 47.53 60.86 -68.26
C ASP A 568 46.47 61.17 -67.20
N LEU A 569 46.25 62.45 -66.90
CA LEU A 569 45.23 62.89 -65.94
C LEU A 569 43.80 62.66 -66.47
N ARG A 570 43.54 62.92 -67.76
CA ARG A 570 42.26 62.59 -68.40
C ARG A 570 42.02 61.09 -68.45
N SER A 571 43.02 60.31 -68.84
CA SER A 571 42.99 58.84 -68.90
C SER A 571 42.77 58.23 -67.52
N SER A 572 43.46 58.72 -66.48
CA SER A 572 43.26 58.30 -65.09
C SER A 572 41.83 58.60 -64.61
N VAL A 573 41.33 59.82 -64.85
CA VAL A 573 39.94 60.20 -64.51
C VAL A 573 38.90 59.42 -65.33
N TRP A 574 39.22 58.98 -66.56
CA TRP A 574 38.35 58.15 -67.39
C TRP A 574 38.32 56.69 -66.91
N SER A 575 39.46 56.11 -66.55
CA SER A 575 39.55 54.77 -65.96
C SER A 575 38.80 54.65 -64.62
N LEU A 576 38.69 55.77 -63.88
CA LEU A 576 37.85 55.89 -62.68
C LEU A 576 36.34 56.04 -62.96
N ARG A 577 35.91 56.01 -64.22
CA ARG A 577 34.53 56.32 -64.64
C ARG A 577 33.80 55.17 -65.36
N ILE A 578 34.44 54.02 -65.53
CA ILE A 578 33.81 52.82 -66.11
C ILE A 578 32.75 52.33 -65.13
N ARG A 579 31.48 52.47 -65.51
CA ARG A 579 30.32 52.01 -64.74
C ARG A 579 30.16 50.49 -64.86
N PRO A 580 29.54 49.82 -63.87
CA PRO A 580 29.14 48.43 -64.00
C PRO A 580 28.28 48.22 -65.24
N MET A 581 28.47 47.09 -65.93
CA MET A 581 27.63 46.69 -67.06
C MET A 581 26.23 46.33 -66.57
N VAL A 582 25.29 47.26 -66.69
CA VAL A 582 23.86 47.04 -66.39
C VAL A 582 23.07 47.20 -67.68
N GLY A 583 22.55 46.08 -68.20
CA GLY A 583 21.59 46.07 -69.32
C GLY A 583 22.16 46.06 -70.75
N ARG A 584 23.42 45.66 -70.96
CA ARG A 584 24.01 45.40 -72.29
C ARG A 584 24.85 44.13 -72.28
N SER A 585 24.96 43.43 -73.41
CA SER A 585 25.84 42.27 -73.51
C SER A 585 27.32 42.69 -73.61
N PHE A 586 28.22 41.73 -73.39
CA PHE A 586 29.66 41.94 -73.60
C PHE A 586 29.98 42.28 -75.06
N GLY A 587 29.31 41.63 -76.02
CA GLY A 587 29.44 41.94 -77.44
C GLY A 587 29.05 43.39 -77.76
N ASP A 588 27.89 43.86 -77.29
CA ASP A 588 27.43 45.25 -77.53
C ASP A 588 28.41 46.29 -76.95
N SER A 589 29.03 45.95 -75.82
CA SER A 589 29.98 46.84 -75.13
C SER A 589 31.33 46.89 -75.86
N MET A 590 31.77 45.75 -76.41
CA MET A 590 32.95 45.67 -77.28
C MET A 590 32.74 46.39 -78.63
N VAL A 591 31.54 46.34 -79.21
CA VAL A 591 31.19 47.15 -80.40
C VAL A 591 31.30 48.64 -80.09
N ALA A 592 30.70 49.12 -79.00
CA ALA A 592 30.78 50.52 -78.59
C ALA A 592 32.23 50.99 -78.29
N LEU A 593 33.08 50.10 -77.76
CA LEU A 593 34.50 50.35 -77.56
C LEU A 593 35.25 50.53 -78.89
N VAL A 594 35.02 49.63 -79.85
CA VAL A 594 35.63 49.67 -81.19
C VAL A 594 35.18 50.92 -81.97
N GLU A 595 33.88 51.22 -81.98
CA GLU A 595 33.35 52.44 -82.58
C GLU A 595 34.00 53.70 -82.00
N HIS A 596 34.11 53.78 -80.66
CA HIS A 596 34.70 54.93 -80.00
C HIS A 596 36.18 55.12 -80.33
N LEU A 597 36.99 54.05 -80.25
CA LEU A 597 38.43 54.12 -80.55
C LEU A 597 38.71 54.40 -82.04
N GLY A 598 37.83 53.98 -82.95
CA GLY A 598 37.95 54.30 -84.38
C GLY A 598 37.73 55.77 -84.74
N THR A 599 37.07 56.58 -83.89
CA THR A 599 36.63 57.95 -84.25
C THR A 599 37.75 58.95 -84.60
N HIS A 600 39.01 58.67 -84.28
CA HIS A 600 40.13 59.60 -84.45
C HIS A 600 41.33 59.03 -85.25
N HIS A 601 41.21 57.83 -85.82
CA HIS A 601 42.30 57.15 -86.53
C HIS A 601 41.88 56.73 -87.95
N THR A 602 42.85 56.62 -88.86
CA THR A 602 42.63 56.20 -90.26
C THR A 602 42.59 54.68 -90.48
N ALA A 603 42.95 53.90 -89.46
CA ALA A 603 42.93 52.44 -89.50
C ALA A 603 41.49 51.89 -89.46
N SER A 604 41.20 50.88 -90.27
CA SER A 604 39.89 50.20 -90.24
C SER A 604 39.84 49.20 -89.09
N ILE A 605 39.04 49.48 -88.06
CA ILE A 605 38.83 48.55 -86.94
C ILE A 605 37.56 47.74 -87.21
N THR A 606 37.69 46.42 -87.31
CA THR A 606 36.54 45.51 -87.48
C THR A 606 36.38 44.63 -86.24
N LEU A 607 35.13 44.32 -85.89
CA LEU A 607 34.80 43.35 -84.86
C LEU A 607 33.96 42.23 -85.45
N ARG A 608 34.33 40.98 -85.19
CA ARG A 608 33.53 39.80 -85.50
C ARG A 608 33.32 38.92 -84.27
N SER A 609 32.14 38.32 -84.19
CA SER A 609 31.76 37.40 -83.12
C SER A 609 31.50 36.02 -83.74
N GLU A 610 32.14 35.00 -83.17
CA GLU A 610 32.09 33.61 -83.61
C GLU A 610 31.55 32.73 -82.47
N GLY A 611 30.68 31.76 -82.79
CA GLY A 611 29.97 30.97 -81.78
C GLY A 611 28.74 31.67 -81.17
N THR A 612 28.13 31.02 -80.17
CA THR A 612 26.90 31.51 -79.51
C THR A 612 27.26 32.26 -78.22
N PRO A 613 26.95 33.56 -78.09
CA PRO A 613 27.24 34.31 -76.88
C PRO A 613 26.51 33.76 -75.64
N PHE A 614 27.20 33.76 -74.50
CA PHE A 614 26.66 33.41 -73.19
C PHE A 614 27.00 34.50 -72.16
N VAL A 615 26.28 34.52 -71.03
CA VAL A 615 26.51 35.49 -69.95
C VAL A 615 27.89 35.25 -69.33
N LEU A 616 28.67 36.32 -69.22
CA LEU A 616 30.00 36.33 -68.61
C LEU A 616 29.90 37.05 -67.26
N PRO A 617 30.49 36.54 -66.18
CA PRO A 617 30.56 37.26 -64.92
C PRO A 617 31.12 38.66 -65.09
N GLN A 618 30.59 39.64 -64.36
CA GLN A 618 30.99 41.05 -64.49
C GLN A 618 32.51 41.26 -64.31
N PHE A 619 33.14 40.48 -63.43
CA PHE A 619 34.59 40.48 -63.22
C PHE A 619 35.38 40.04 -64.47
N VAL A 620 34.90 39.02 -65.20
CA VAL A 620 35.56 38.48 -66.39
C VAL A 620 35.37 39.41 -67.58
N SER A 621 34.13 39.83 -67.83
CA SER A 621 33.80 40.76 -68.93
C SER A 621 34.50 42.11 -68.79
N GLY A 622 34.54 42.69 -67.59
CA GLY A 622 35.22 43.96 -67.34
C GLY A 622 36.73 43.92 -67.60
N ASN A 623 37.41 42.86 -67.16
CA ASN A 623 38.85 42.71 -67.37
C ASN A 623 39.22 42.36 -68.82
N LEU A 624 38.45 41.50 -69.50
CA LEU A 624 38.63 41.23 -70.93
C LEU A 624 38.46 42.50 -71.78
N MET A 625 37.48 43.35 -71.45
CA MET A 625 37.25 44.62 -72.14
C MET A 625 38.44 45.59 -71.97
N LEU A 626 39.06 45.61 -70.79
CA LEU A 626 40.24 46.43 -70.49
C LEU A 626 41.51 45.90 -71.18
N ILE A 627 41.66 44.57 -71.32
CA ILE A 627 42.74 43.97 -72.12
C ILE A 627 42.57 44.34 -73.60
N ALA A 628 41.35 44.22 -74.14
CA ALA A 628 41.09 44.54 -75.53
C ALA A 628 41.25 46.04 -75.83
N GLN A 629 40.80 46.93 -74.93
CA GLN A 629 41.02 48.37 -75.03
C GLN A 629 42.52 48.72 -75.11
N GLU A 630 43.32 48.11 -74.24
CA GLU A 630 44.76 48.34 -74.20
C GLU A 630 45.45 47.81 -75.47
N ALA A 631 45.07 46.61 -75.94
CA ALA A 631 45.59 46.04 -77.18
C ALA A 631 45.26 46.89 -78.42
N ILE A 632 44.00 47.33 -78.57
CA ILE A 632 43.57 48.20 -79.68
C ILE A 632 44.31 49.55 -79.61
N ARG A 633 44.43 50.15 -78.42
CA ARG A 633 45.17 51.41 -78.23
C ARG A 633 46.65 51.26 -78.61
N ASN A 634 47.28 50.15 -78.24
CA ASN A 634 48.67 49.87 -78.58
C ASN A 634 48.86 49.71 -80.10
N ALA A 635 47.95 49.01 -80.79
CA ALA A 635 47.96 48.95 -82.25
C ALA A 635 47.85 50.36 -82.89
N LEU A 636 46.82 51.12 -82.50
CA LEU A 636 46.55 52.46 -83.08
C LEU A 636 47.66 53.50 -82.81
N ASN A 637 48.36 53.41 -81.68
CA ASN A 637 49.39 54.38 -81.29
C ASN A 637 50.82 53.97 -81.67
N HIS A 638 51.09 52.68 -81.90
CA HIS A 638 52.46 52.17 -82.06
C HIS A 638 52.69 51.29 -83.30
N ALA A 639 51.64 50.73 -83.92
CA ALA A 639 51.79 49.83 -85.06
C ALA A 639 51.59 50.49 -86.44
N ASP A 640 50.96 51.68 -86.50
CA ASP A 640 50.48 52.35 -87.73
C ASP A 640 49.75 51.40 -88.70
N PRO A 641 48.72 50.65 -88.25
CA PRO A 641 48.09 49.60 -89.05
C PRO A 641 47.12 50.17 -90.10
N HIS A 642 46.93 49.42 -91.19
CA HIS A 642 45.82 49.66 -92.11
C HIS A 642 44.52 49.05 -91.56
N ALA A 643 44.60 47.90 -90.88
CA ALA A 643 43.46 47.22 -90.30
C ALA A 643 43.75 46.64 -88.90
N VAL A 644 42.77 46.74 -88.01
CA VAL A 644 42.77 46.07 -86.69
C VAL A 644 41.52 45.20 -86.61
N ASN A 645 41.71 43.90 -86.42
CA ASN A 645 40.66 42.90 -86.38
C ASN A 645 40.48 42.38 -84.95
N VAL A 646 39.29 42.57 -84.40
CA VAL A 646 38.89 42.08 -83.08
C VAL A 646 37.97 40.86 -83.26
N VAL A 647 38.35 39.74 -82.67
CA VAL A 647 37.61 38.47 -82.73
C VAL A 647 37.18 38.09 -81.33
N LEU A 648 35.87 37.90 -81.15
CA LEU A 648 35.28 37.31 -79.96
C LEU A 648 34.82 35.88 -80.34
N ALA A 649 35.41 34.84 -79.76
CA ALA A 649 34.99 33.47 -80.01
C ALA A 649 34.46 32.80 -78.73
N TYR A 650 33.22 32.32 -78.79
CA TYR A 650 32.49 31.70 -77.67
C TYR A 650 32.36 30.20 -77.88
N ASP A 651 33.00 29.39 -77.03
CA ASP A 651 32.76 27.95 -76.93
C ASP A 651 31.85 27.65 -75.73
N ALA A 652 30.56 27.45 -76.02
CA ALA A 652 29.56 27.11 -75.00
C ALA A 652 29.74 25.69 -74.42
N THR A 653 30.47 24.78 -75.10
CA THR A 653 30.71 23.41 -74.65
C THR A 653 31.87 23.35 -73.66
N ALA A 654 32.95 24.08 -73.95
CA ALA A 654 34.10 24.24 -73.05
C ALA A 654 33.88 25.33 -71.97
N ARG A 655 32.84 26.16 -72.13
CA ARG A 655 32.61 27.42 -71.38
C ARG A 655 33.80 28.39 -71.48
N GLU A 656 34.40 28.48 -72.66
CA GLU A 656 35.54 29.37 -72.93
C GLU A 656 35.12 30.59 -73.77
N ILE A 657 35.68 31.75 -73.45
CA ILE A 657 35.61 32.97 -74.27
C ILE A 657 37.04 33.43 -74.58
N SER A 658 37.36 33.57 -75.86
CA SER A 658 38.60 34.19 -76.31
C SER A 658 38.35 35.57 -76.91
N VAL A 659 39.13 36.56 -76.48
CA VAL A 659 39.26 37.85 -77.15
C VAL A 659 40.62 37.93 -77.82
N THR A 660 40.62 38.08 -79.14
CA THR A 660 41.84 38.22 -79.93
C THR A 660 41.82 39.55 -80.68
N VAL A 661 42.88 40.35 -80.54
CA VAL A 661 43.09 41.60 -81.27
C VAL A 661 44.30 41.41 -82.17
N GLN A 662 44.13 41.60 -83.47
CA GLN A 662 45.18 41.46 -84.48
C GLN A 662 45.31 42.74 -85.30
N ASP A 663 46.51 43.28 -85.42
CA ASP A 663 46.85 44.36 -86.35
C ASP A 663 47.75 43.87 -87.50
N ASP A 664 47.78 44.63 -88.60
CA ASP A 664 48.65 44.40 -89.75
C ASP A 664 49.84 45.39 -89.83
N GLY A 665 50.18 46.03 -88.71
CA GLY A 665 51.16 47.10 -88.64
C GLY A 665 52.63 46.63 -88.57
N VAL A 666 53.51 47.52 -88.12
CA VAL A 666 54.97 47.30 -88.17
C VAL A 666 55.48 46.17 -87.27
N GLY A 667 54.71 45.73 -86.26
CA GLY A 667 55.09 44.68 -85.31
C GLY A 667 56.36 44.99 -84.50
N PHE A 668 56.73 44.10 -83.58
CA PHE A 668 57.92 44.24 -82.73
C PHE A 668 58.56 42.90 -82.37
N SER A 669 59.76 42.94 -81.79
CA SER A 669 60.46 41.76 -81.25
C SER A 669 60.20 41.64 -79.75
N LEU A 670 59.64 40.51 -79.32
CA LEU A 670 59.36 40.22 -77.91
C LEU A 670 60.64 40.16 -77.05
N ASP A 671 61.73 39.62 -77.61
CA ASP A 671 63.03 39.53 -76.92
C ASP A 671 63.65 40.91 -76.64
N THR A 672 63.38 41.89 -77.50
CA THR A 672 63.88 43.27 -77.34
C THR A 672 62.97 44.10 -76.44
N ALA A 673 61.66 43.80 -76.41
CA ALA A 673 60.68 44.48 -75.56
C ALA A 673 60.81 44.15 -74.06
N ALA A 674 61.47 43.04 -73.70
CA ALA A 674 61.72 42.66 -72.31
C ALA A 674 62.90 43.40 -71.65
N SER A 675 63.70 44.14 -72.42
CA SER A 675 65.04 44.61 -72.01
C SER A 675 65.26 46.14 -72.05
N VAL A 676 64.19 46.95 -72.08
CA VAL A 676 64.28 48.42 -72.10
C VAL A 676 63.47 49.05 -70.96
N GLU A 677 64.11 49.86 -70.13
CA GLU A 677 63.52 50.56 -68.97
C GLU A 677 62.59 51.74 -69.36
N GLN A 678 61.84 51.64 -70.46
CA GLN A 678 60.93 52.69 -70.94
C GLN A 678 59.53 52.15 -71.30
N GLY A 679 58.59 52.28 -70.38
CA GLY A 679 57.19 52.56 -70.70
C GLY A 679 56.21 51.39 -70.99
N HIS A 680 56.60 50.12 -70.87
CA HIS A 680 55.72 48.99 -71.25
C HIS A 680 54.66 48.56 -70.19
N PHE A 681 54.11 49.51 -69.43
CA PHE A 681 53.06 49.24 -68.42
C PHE A 681 51.79 48.61 -69.01
N GLY A 682 51.45 48.89 -70.26
CA GLY A 682 50.28 48.32 -70.94
C GLY A 682 50.34 46.79 -71.07
N ILE A 683 51.48 46.23 -71.47
CA ILE A 683 51.65 44.78 -71.64
C ILE A 683 51.65 44.07 -70.28
N GLN A 684 52.33 44.64 -69.28
CA GLN A 684 52.31 44.10 -67.92
C GLN A 684 50.89 44.13 -67.33
N GLY A 685 50.20 45.26 -67.46
CA GLY A 685 48.81 45.41 -66.98
C GLY A 685 47.81 44.51 -67.68
N MET A 686 48.02 44.15 -68.95
CA MET A 686 47.21 43.12 -69.62
C MET A 686 47.45 41.72 -69.04
N ARG A 687 48.72 41.36 -68.81
CA ARG A 687 49.09 40.05 -68.24
C ARG A 687 48.61 39.89 -66.80
N GLU A 688 48.79 40.89 -65.94
CA GLU A 688 48.33 40.87 -64.55
C GLU A 688 46.80 40.72 -64.43
N ARG A 689 46.03 41.34 -65.35
CA ARG A 689 44.57 41.17 -65.42
C ARG A 689 44.16 39.78 -65.91
N ALA A 690 44.92 39.19 -66.84
CA ALA A 690 44.68 37.83 -67.29
C ALA A 690 44.95 36.81 -66.18
N ASP A 691 46.13 36.90 -65.53
CA ASP A 691 46.50 36.07 -64.39
C ASP A 691 45.48 36.22 -63.24
N GLY A 692 45.00 37.45 -62.97
CA GLY A 692 43.96 37.73 -61.99
C GLY A 692 42.57 37.14 -62.28
N MET A 693 42.32 36.72 -63.53
CA MET A 693 41.14 35.94 -63.93
C MET A 693 41.43 34.44 -64.09
N GLY A 694 42.66 33.99 -63.90
CA GLY A 694 43.09 32.63 -64.27
C GLY A 694 43.02 32.36 -65.78
N SER A 695 43.04 33.40 -66.62
CA SER A 695 42.91 33.27 -68.08
C SER A 695 44.26 33.03 -68.75
N ARG A 696 44.27 32.36 -69.91
CA ARG A 696 45.48 32.17 -70.72
C ARG A 696 45.70 33.38 -71.60
N PHE A 697 46.88 34.00 -71.50
CA PHE A 697 47.25 35.20 -72.26
C PHE A 697 48.48 34.97 -73.13
N SER A 698 48.39 35.33 -74.42
CA SER A 698 49.51 35.29 -75.36
C SER A 698 49.63 36.59 -76.14
N ILE A 699 50.86 36.92 -76.53
CA ILE A 699 51.18 37.96 -77.50
C ILE A 699 52.14 37.33 -78.51
N GLU A 700 51.82 37.44 -79.78
CA GLU A 700 52.69 37.08 -80.89
C GLU A 700 52.91 38.33 -81.74
N SER A 701 54.17 38.76 -81.91
CA SER A 701 54.51 39.89 -82.76
C SER A 701 55.76 39.58 -83.56
N ARG A 702 55.82 40.08 -84.79
CA ARG A 702 56.99 39.98 -85.67
C ARG A 702 57.12 41.26 -86.48
N ILE A 703 58.35 41.77 -86.55
CA ILE A 703 58.65 42.99 -87.31
C ILE A 703 58.24 42.79 -88.78
N GLY A 704 57.39 43.68 -89.28
CA GLY A 704 56.80 43.66 -90.62
C GLY A 704 55.63 42.69 -90.84
N GLN A 705 55.06 42.10 -89.79
CA GLN A 705 53.94 41.14 -89.88
C GLN A 705 52.79 41.42 -88.87
N GLY A 706 52.77 42.60 -88.24
CA GLY A 706 51.76 42.98 -87.24
C GLY A 706 51.94 42.31 -85.87
N THR A 707 50.92 42.49 -85.02
CA THR A 707 50.82 41.87 -83.69
C THR A 707 49.47 41.18 -83.51
N VAL A 708 49.48 40.05 -82.78
CA VAL A 708 48.30 39.35 -82.27
C VAL A 708 48.37 39.30 -80.76
N VAL A 709 47.35 39.79 -80.08
CA VAL A 709 47.14 39.67 -78.63
C VAL A 709 45.92 38.79 -78.40
N SER A 710 46.02 37.74 -77.59
CA SER A 710 44.90 36.85 -77.28
C SER A 710 44.77 36.59 -75.78
N ALA A 711 43.54 36.63 -75.28
CA ALA A 711 43.17 36.28 -73.92
C ALA A 711 42.01 35.29 -73.92
N ILE A 712 42.18 34.12 -73.30
CA ILE A 712 41.21 33.01 -73.25
C ILE A 712 40.84 32.72 -71.80
N ALA A 713 39.59 33.04 -71.41
CA ALA A 713 39.06 32.77 -70.08
C ALA A 713 38.14 31.54 -70.10
N ILE A 714 38.30 30.65 -69.11
CA ILE A 714 37.45 29.47 -68.89
C ILE A 714 36.50 29.80 -67.73
N ILE A 715 35.20 29.62 -67.91
CA ILE A 715 34.20 29.91 -66.87
C ILE A 715 33.86 28.63 -66.11
N GLY A 716 34.41 28.50 -64.90
CA GLY A 716 34.14 27.39 -64.00
C GLY A 716 32.73 27.41 -63.43
N LYS A 717 32.34 26.30 -62.78
CA LYS A 717 31.07 26.25 -62.02
C LYS A 717 31.04 27.24 -60.85
N HIS A 718 32.17 27.45 -60.17
CA HIS A 718 32.28 28.42 -59.08
C HIS A 718 32.13 29.88 -59.55
N ASP A 719 32.54 30.20 -60.77
CA ASP A 719 32.48 31.58 -61.27
C ASP A 719 31.05 32.01 -61.67
N ALA A 720 30.18 31.03 -61.94
CA ALA A 720 28.75 31.25 -62.17
C ALA A 720 27.94 31.30 -60.85
N GLU A 721 28.35 30.53 -59.84
CA GLU A 721 27.72 30.53 -58.50
C GLU A 721 27.83 31.88 -57.79
N LEU A 722 28.79 32.73 -58.18
CA LEU A 722 28.97 34.09 -57.66
C LEU A 722 27.91 35.09 -58.15
N GLU A 723 27.32 34.92 -59.34
CA GLU A 723 26.22 35.78 -59.82
C GLU A 723 24.84 35.20 -59.47
N ASP A 724 24.66 33.87 -59.51
CA ASP A 724 23.42 33.23 -59.05
C ASP A 724 23.16 33.50 -57.55
N SER A 725 24.22 33.60 -56.73
CA SER A 725 24.12 33.97 -55.31
C SER A 725 23.60 35.39 -55.05
N GLU A 726 23.76 36.33 -55.98
CA GLU A 726 23.28 37.70 -55.83
C GLU A 726 21.90 37.88 -56.49
N LEU A 727 21.68 37.33 -57.68
CA LEU A 727 20.38 37.44 -58.38
C LEU A 727 19.26 36.63 -57.71
N SER A 728 19.55 35.49 -57.07
CA SER A 728 18.55 34.76 -56.28
C SER A 728 18.10 35.51 -55.02
N SER A 729 18.78 36.59 -54.63
CA SER A 729 18.43 37.40 -53.45
C SER A 729 17.49 38.59 -53.75
N ILE A 730 17.19 38.87 -55.03
CA ILE A 730 16.40 40.04 -55.46
C ILE A 730 15.09 39.66 -56.18
N GLY A 731 14.88 38.39 -56.55
CA GLY A 731 13.66 37.89 -57.21
C GLY A 731 12.82 36.96 -56.34
N GLY A 732 12.22 37.46 -55.26
CA GLY A 732 11.58 36.63 -54.22
C GLY A 732 10.33 37.16 -53.51
N GLU A 733 9.73 38.27 -53.98
CA GLU A 733 8.33 38.63 -53.67
C GLU A 733 7.63 39.05 -54.97
N GLY A 734 6.55 38.35 -55.32
CA GLY A 734 5.84 38.46 -56.60
C GLY A 734 5.02 37.21 -56.90
#